data_AF-A0A1D1ZQR5-F1
#
_entry.id   AF-A0A1D1ZQR5-F1
#
_cell.length_a   1.000
_cell.length_b   1.000
_cell.length_c   1.000
_cell.angle_alpha   90.00
_cell.angle_beta   90.00
_cell.angle_gamma   90.00
#
_symmetry.space_group_name_H-M   'P 1'
#
loop_
_entity.id
_entity.type
_entity.pdbx_description
1 polymer ?
#
loop_
_entity_poly.entity_id
_entity_poly.type
_entity_poly.pdbx_seq_one_letter_code
_entity_poly.pdbx_strand_id
1 'polypeptide(L)'
;DVLRPRGMGQVTRRATERRGVTSSKANERPAQAAPCRVPRSHTQTSLLSSGEGKLLIQHNHVLAGCVDKNCFGKHGLLHFFHELYGAERTSLLTASLSRLLTGFLQKHGFTCGMSDVLLVQDAEEERKKLLTSADVRCLDAAASLFGPSRAGPLAEQGMSYEEAFRSAEPDVREQLRDRFRSNQETGALLDMKSSSAMHPLSSDVVRACLPGGQEKAFRHNMMALMTVTGAKGSLVNFSQISCLLGQQELEGRRVPRMASGKTLPCFAPFDVGARSGGYVGDRFLSGLRPQEYYFHCMAGREGLVDTTVKTSRSGYIQRCLVKNLEPLRVAYDSTVRDDTDSSIVQFHYGEDGIDTTRTGCLRTLPFFYGNMPQLGKILGAATALSGPGLVGNPSKEQGEATGVVRSWSKALLAGKSKTMAKCLPADSVVSHDTLGVTSEGFQGALAEAMYGGGLRPPVGPEPLGKDYKRAGKKEARCLSKNKPWSFTPLDPMDFTRLMQLRFQQCQAAPGEAVGVLAAQSVGEPSTQMTLNTFHMAGRGEANVTLGIPRLREILMTASPTLATPVMTLPLRPSAPAAGAAALAARLRRVRLGEALRALEVEEDALARSSAVDGGRARVARVTLRFHPPHAYPPELGLGFEELAAAFRDVFVPRFQAAVKAEIRRASTGNALGPVAVSRLGGEEGATAAGGGGGGGGA
;
A
#
# COMPACT_ATOMS: atom_id res chain seq x y z
N ASP A 1 18.16 33.06 -31.78
CA ASP A 1 18.46 34.39 -31.20
C ASP A 1 17.85 34.77 -29.84
N VAL A 2 18.33 34.18 -28.73
CA VAL A 2 17.86 34.52 -27.35
C VAL A 2 18.75 35.57 -26.64
N LEU A 3 19.80 36.08 -27.29
CA LEU A 3 20.79 36.97 -26.66
C LEU A 3 21.21 38.12 -27.59
N ARG A 4 20.48 39.25 -27.57
CA ARG A 4 21.07 40.58 -27.80
C ARG A 4 20.39 41.64 -26.92
N PRO A 5 21.15 42.51 -26.25
CA PRO A 5 20.60 43.59 -25.44
C PRO A 5 20.27 44.77 -26.35
N ARG A 6 19.05 45.30 -26.26
CA ARG A 6 18.76 46.66 -26.71
C ARG A 6 17.91 47.42 -25.70
N GLY A 7 18.49 48.51 -25.23
CA GLY A 7 17.84 49.78 -24.99
C GLY A 7 17.03 49.88 -23.71
N MET A 8 17.60 50.54 -22.71
CA MET A 8 16.82 51.24 -21.68
C MET A 8 15.73 52.08 -22.35
N GLY A 9 14.48 51.80 -21.99
CA GLY A 9 13.32 52.60 -22.30
C GLY A 9 12.27 52.26 -21.26
N GLN A 10 12.15 53.13 -20.25
CA GLN A 10 11.20 53.02 -19.15
C GLN A 10 9.77 52.82 -19.69
N VAL A 11 9.23 51.61 -19.52
CA VAL A 11 7.78 51.40 -19.45
C VAL A 11 7.54 50.38 -18.35
N THR A 12 7.02 50.86 -17.23
CA THR A 12 6.52 50.09 -16.09
C THR A 12 5.36 49.19 -16.53
N ARG A 13 5.68 48.06 -17.17
CA ARG A 13 4.74 46.95 -17.36
C ARG A 13 5.00 45.92 -16.29
N ARG A 14 4.17 45.90 -15.24
CA ARG A 14 4.07 44.77 -14.31
C ARG A 14 3.65 43.53 -15.10
N ALA A 15 4.62 42.76 -15.56
CA ALA A 15 4.38 41.40 -16.03
C ALA A 15 4.14 40.53 -14.79
N THR A 16 3.00 39.85 -14.74
CA THR A 16 2.80 38.79 -13.73
C THR A 16 3.84 37.69 -13.96
N GLU A 17 4.43 37.14 -12.90
CA GLU A 17 5.53 36.14 -12.97
C GLU A 17 5.20 34.93 -13.87
N ARG A 18 3.91 34.58 -14.01
CA ARG A 18 3.43 33.56 -14.95
C ARG A 18 3.79 33.83 -16.40
N ARG A 19 3.88 35.11 -16.80
CA ARG A 19 4.39 35.48 -18.12
C ARG A 19 5.86 35.13 -18.29
N GLY A 20 6.68 35.12 -17.23
CA GLY A 20 8.11 34.78 -17.30
C GLY A 20 8.38 33.35 -17.78
N VAL A 21 7.52 32.39 -17.44
CA VAL A 21 7.58 31.01 -17.96
C VAL A 21 7.16 30.96 -19.44
N THR A 22 6.33 31.90 -19.90
CA THR A 22 5.78 31.94 -21.26
C THR A 22 6.40 32.99 -22.20
N SER A 23 7.32 33.83 -21.71
CA SER A 23 7.81 35.04 -22.39
C SER A 23 9.32 34.96 -22.69
N SER A 24 9.74 33.90 -23.37
CA SER A 24 10.89 33.99 -24.27
C SER A 24 10.38 34.49 -25.62
N LYS A 25 10.63 35.76 -25.96
CA LYS A 25 10.16 36.36 -27.23
C LYS A 25 10.66 35.54 -28.42
N ALA A 26 9.72 34.94 -29.15
CA ALA A 26 9.96 34.27 -30.42
C ALA A 26 10.26 35.32 -31.50
N ASN A 27 11.51 35.38 -31.95
CA ASN A 27 11.83 36.01 -33.23
C ASN A 27 12.92 35.23 -33.95
N GLU A 28 12.55 34.01 -34.34
CA GLU A 28 13.00 33.22 -35.48
C GLU A 28 11.92 32.14 -35.58
N ARG A 29 11.19 32.06 -36.70
CA ARG A 29 10.18 31.02 -36.93
C ARG A 29 10.87 29.83 -37.61
N PRO A 30 11.28 28.76 -36.91
CA PRO A 30 11.30 27.44 -37.51
C PRO A 30 9.86 26.93 -37.53
N ALA A 31 9.44 26.38 -38.66
CA ALA A 31 8.13 25.79 -38.99
C ALA A 31 7.10 25.68 -37.82
N GLN A 32 5.98 26.41 -37.97
CA GLN A 32 4.81 26.48 -37.08
C GLN A 32 4.58 25.21 -36.23
N ALA A 33 5.06 25.18 -34.98
CA ALA A 33 4.68 24.15 -34.01
C ALA A 33 3.25 24.42 -33.51
N ALA A 34 2.39 23.38 -33.44
CA ALA A 34 1.02 23.56 -32.99
C ALA A 34 0.95 23.79 -31.46
N PRO A 35 -0.04 24.54 -30.98
CA PRO A 35 -0.27 24.82 -29.57
C PRO A 35 -0.49 23.55 -28.72
N CYS A 36 0.23 23.39 -27.59
CA CYS A 36 0.05 22.27 -26.66
C CYS A 36 -1.00 22.57 -25.57
N ARG A 37 -1.79 21.54 -25.21
CA ARG A 37 -2.73 21.47 -24.10
C ARG A 37 -2.33 20.34 -23.16
N VAL A 38 -2.03 20.64 -21.90
CA VAL A 38 -1.71 19.61 -20.91
C VAL A 38 -3.00 19.24 -20.16
N PRO A 39 -3.34 17.94 -19.97
CA PRO A 39 -4.53 17.56 -19.22
C PRO A 39 -4.38 17.98 -17.76
N ARG A 40 -5.52 17.98 -17.07
CA ARG A 40 -5.64 18.40 -15.67
C ARG A 40 -4.65 17.60 -14.80
N SER A 41 -3.66 18.26 -14.20
CA SER A 41 -2.95 17.69 -13.06
C SER A 41 -3.81 17.91 -11.81
N HIS A 42 -4.08 16.83 -11.08
CA HIS A 42 -4.63 16.93 -9.73
C HIS A 42 -3.46 17.19 -8.78
N THR A 43 -3.19 18.45 -8.44
CA THR A 43 -2.41 18.70 -7.23
C THR A 43 -3.34 18.48 -6.04
N GLN A 44 -2.88 17.75 -5.03
CA GLN A 44 -3.56 17.67 -3.73
C GLN A 44 -3.34 18.97 -2.94
N THR A 45 -3.67 20.12 -3.54
CA THR A 45 -3.70 21.39 -2.82
C THR A 45 -5.14 21.68 -2.43
N SER A 46 -5.70 20.84 -1.55
CA SER A 46 -7.04 21.07 -0.94
C SER A 46 -7.07 22.38 -0.12
N LEU A 47 -5.91 22.97 0.15
CA LEU A 47 -5.72 24.22 0.88
C LEU A 47 -6.05 25.48 0.06
N LEU A 48 -6.27 25.37 -1.25
CA LEU A 48 -6.54 26.51 -2.12
C LEU A 48 -7.91 26.35 -2.80
N SER A 49 -8.94 26.98 -2.22
CA SER A 49 -10.26 27.17 -2.85
C SER A 49 -10.21 28.03 -4.13
N SER A 50 -9.04 28.60 -4.46
CA SER A 50 -8.82 29.57 -5.53
C SER A 50 -8.62 28.97 -6.93
N GLY A 51 -8.80 27.66 -7.13
CA GLY A 51 -8.60 27.00 -8.43
C GLY A 51 -7.13 26.80 -8.84
N GLU A 52 -6.17 27.25 -8.02
CA GLU A 52 -4.71 27.15 -8.24
C GLU A 52 -4.16 25.73 -8.01
N GLY A 53 -4.98 24.83 -7.47
CA GLY A 53 -4.64 23.40 -7.35
C GLY A 53 -4.67 22.64 -8.69
N LYS A 54 -5.02 23.28 -9.80
CA LYS A 54 -5.08 22.64 -11.13
C LYS A 54 -4.21 23.42 -12.10
N LEU A 55 -3.17 22.78 -12.63
CA LEU A 55 -2.34 23.37 -13.68
C LEU A 55 -3.07 23.26 -15.02
N LEU A 56 -3.36 24.42 -15.63
CA LEU A 56 -4.00 24.55 -16.94
C LEU A 56 -3.05 25.21 -17.91
N ILE A 57 -2.61 24.44 -18.91
CA ILE A 57 -1.81 24.95 -20.02
C ILE A 57 -2.63 24.79 -21.30
N GLN A 58 -2.83 25.92 -21.99
CA GLN A 58 -3.48 25.92 -23.30
C GLN A 58 -2.69 26.80 -24.24
N HIS A 59 -2.43 26.30 -25.44
CA HIS A 59 -1.69 27.00 -26.46
C HIS A 59 -0.31 27.48 -25.98
N ASN A 60 0.38 26.64 -25.21
CA ASN A 60 1.68 26.95 -24.59
C ASN A 60 1.66 28.11 -23.58
N HIS A 61 0.48 28.50 -23.11
CA HIS A 61 0.32 29.49 -22.04
C HIS A 61 -0.20 28.83 -20.77
N VAL A 62 0.45 29.13 -19.64
CA VAL A 62 -0.05 28.76 -18.30
C VAL A 62 -1.19 29.72 -17.95
N LEU A 63 -2.42 29.20 -17.90
CA LEU A 63 -3.63 29.98 -17.60
C LEU A 63 -3.92 30.02 -16.10
N ALA A 64 -3.78 28.88 -15.42
CA ALA A 64 -4.03 28.74 -13.99
C ALA A 64 -3.17 27.63 -13.40
N GLY A 65 -2.93 27.69 -12.09
CA GLY A 65 -2.25 26.65 -11.33
C GLY A 65 -0.80 26.94 -11.01
N CYS A 66 -0.33 26.30 -9.93
CA CYS A 66 1.06 26.29 -9.53
C CYS A 66 1.80 25.08 -10.12
N VAL A 67 3.11 25.23 -10.31
CA VAL A 67 3.99 24.13 -10.71
C VAL A 67 4.61 23.54 -9.44
N ASP A 68 4.38 22.25 -9.20
CA ASP A 68 4.85 21.49 -8.04
C ASP A 68 5.69 20.27 -8.47
N LYS A 69 6.13 19.43 -7.51
CA LYS A 69 6.83 18.18 -7.81
C LYS A 69 6.02 17.26 -8.75
N ASN A 70 4.70 17.21 -8.61
CA ASN A 70 3.84 16.36 -9.42
C ASN A 70 3.84 16.79 -10.89
N CYS A 71 4.01 18.09 -11.15
CA CYS A 71 4.16 18.61 -12.51
C CYS A 71 5.45 18.12 -13.20
N PHE A 72 6.45 17.66 -12.46
CA PHE A 72 7.67 17.06 -13.02
C PHE A 72 7.66 15.52 -12.99
N GLY A 73 6.65 14.91 -12.36
CA GLY A 73 6.52 13.46 -12.21
C GLY A 73 5.83 12.76 -13.39
N LYS A 74 5.39 11.52 -13.14
CA LYS A 74 4.65 10.71 -14.12
C LYS A 74 3.34 11.40 -14.48
N HIS A 75 3.09 11.53 -15.78
CA HIS A 75 1.97 12.33 -16.34
C HIS A 75 2.02 13.81 -15.91
N GLY A 76 3.21 14.35 -15.68
CA GLY A 76 3.45 15.77 -15.45
C GLY A 76 3.71 16.53 -16.76
N LEU A 77 3.94 17.84 -16.62
CA LEU A 77 4.30 18.76 -17.69
C LEU A 77 5.47 18.25 -18.55
N LEU A 78 6.58 17.83 -17.92
CA LEU A 78 7.75 17.36 -18.66
C LEU A 78 7.48 16.07 -19.43
N HIS A 79 6.70 15.15 -18.84
CA HIS A 79 6.34 13.89 -19.49
C HIS A 79 5.46 14.14 -20.73
N PHE A 80 4.47 15.02 -20.60
CA PHE A 80 3.63 15.42 -21.74
C PHE A 80 4.38 16.22 -22.80
N PHE A 81 5.35 17.05 -22.38
CA PHE A 81 6.20 17.77 -23.30
C PHE A 81 7.14 16.82 -24.06
N HIS A 82 7.70 15.82 -23.39
CA HIS A 82 8.47 14.74 -23.99
C HIS A 82 7.67 14.00 -25.05
N GLU A 83 6.43 13.66 -24.73
CA GLU A 83 5.56 12.94 -25.65
C GLU A 83 5.21 13.74 -26.91
N LEU A 84 5.08 15.08 -26.80
CA LEU A 84 4.68 15.95 -27.92
C LEU A 84 5.83 16.60 -28.70
N TYR A 85 7.02 16.64 -28.13
CA TYR A 85 8.15 17.39 -28.69
C TYR A 85 9.46 16.60 -28.70
N GLY A 86 9.48 15.39 -28.13
CA GLY A 86 10.64 14.51 -28.07
C GLY A 86 11.63 14.83 -26.97
N ALA A 87 12.65 13.97 -26.86
CA ALA A 87 13.67 14.03 -25.80
C ALA A 87 14.51 15.32 -25.85
N GLU A 88 14.99 15.72 -27.03
CA GLU A 88 15.91 16.84 -27.20
C GLU A 88 15.29 18.16 -26.73
N ARG A 89 14.06 18.45 -27.16
CA ARG A 89 13.33 19.67 -26.77
C ARG A 89 13.01 19.67 -25.28
N THR A 90 12.70 18.51 -24.71
CA THR A 90 12.43 18.36 -23.27
C THR A 90 13.66 18.63 -22.43
N SER A 91 14.83 18.18 -22.90
CA SER A 91 16.12 18.49 -22.27
C SER A 91 16.36 20.01 -22.27
N LEU A 92 16.13 20.68 -23.40
CA LEU A 92 16.26 22.14 -23.49
C LEU A 92 15.28 22.88 -22.58
N LEU A 93 14.03 22.44 -22.49
CA LEU A 93 13.03 23.00 -21.59
C LEU A 93 13.48 22.86 -20.13
N THR A 94 13.91 21.68 -19.74
CA THR A 94 14.40 21.39 -18.38
C THR A 94 15.60 22.27 -18.03
N ALA A 95 16.59 22.38 -18.92
CA ALA A 95 17.76 23.25 -18.73
C ALA A 95 17.36 24.73 -18.64
N SER A 96 16.38 25.17 -19.42
CA SER A 96 15.88 26.55 -19.40
C SER A 96 15.13 26.86 -18.11
N LEU A 97 14.26 25.94 -17.65
CA LEU A 97 13.57 26.06 -16.37
C LEU A 97 14.56 26.08 -15.20
N SER A 98 15.58 25.20 -15.20
CA SER A 98 16.61 25.17 -14.17
C SER A 98 17.33 26.53 -14.06
N ARG A 99 17.79 27.09 -15.18
CA ARG A 99 18.44 28.41 -15.20
C ARG A 99 17.50 29.55 -14.77
N LEU A 100 16.24 29.51 -15.22
CA LEU A 100 15.23 30.50 -14.85
C LEU A 100 14.97 30.49 -13.34
N LEU A 101 14.70 29.30 -12.79
CA LEU A 101 14.41 29.12 -11.36
C LEU A 101 15.63 29.43 -10.49
N THR A 102 16.84 29.10 -10.96
CA THR A 102 18.09 29.47 -10.27
C THR A 102 18.29 30.98 -10.26
N GLY A 103 18.09 31.66 -11.40
CA GLY A 103 18.16 33.12 -11.48
C GLY A 103 17.06 33.82 -10.67
N PHE A 104 15.88 33.22 -10.54
CA PHE A 104 14.83 33.70 -9.64
C PHE A 104 15.25 33.53 -8.18
N LEU A 105 15.76 32.36 -7.79
CA LEU A 105 16.20 32.07 -6.45
C LEU A 105 17.35 33.00 -6.00
N GLN A 106 18.29 33.31 -6.89
CA GLN A 106 19.37 34.26 -6.61
C GLN A 106 18.87 35.69 -6.35
N LYS A 107 17.74 36.09 -6.95
CA LYS A 107 17.16 37.44 -6.77
C LYS A 107 16.26 37.56 -5.56
N HIS A 108 15.48 36.53 -5.25
CA HIS A 108 14.46 36.57 -4.21
C HIS A 108 14.89 35.89 -2.91
N GLY A 109 15.85 34.96 -2.97
CA GLY A 109 16.23 34.13 -1.83
C GLY A 109 15.13 33.15 -1.40
N PHE A 110 15.52 32.14 -0.62
CA PHE A 110 14.60 31.25 0.06
C PHE A 110 15.23 30.88 1.40
N THR A 111 14.49 31.02 2.50
CA THR A 111 14.98 30.73 3.85
C THR A 111 13.91 30.02 4.66
N CYS A 112 14.31 29.19 5.61
CA CYS A 112 13.43 28.55 6.57
C CYS A 112 13.98 28.84 7.96
N GLY A 113 13.19 29.47 8.81
CA GLY A 113 13.59 29.91 10.14
C GLY A 113 12.76 29.28 11.25
N MET A 114 13.06 29.63 12.50
CA MET A 114 12.35 29.09 13.67
C MET A 114 10.85 29.46 13.67
N SER A 115 10.49 30.65 13.20
CA SER A 115 9.10 31.09 13.12
C SER A 115 8.24 30.33 12.10
N ASP A 116 8.83 29.48 11.26
CA ASP A 116 8.09 28.60 10.34
C ASP A 116 7.61 27.30 11.02
N VAL A 117 8.12 26.98 12.22
CA VAL A 117 7.77 25.74 12.95
C VAL A 117 6.97 26.01 14.23
N LEU A 118 6.74 27.27 14.58
CA LEU A 118 5.96 27.67 15.74
C LEU A 118 4.45 27.50 15.51
N LEU A 119 3.74 27.17 16.57
CA LEU A 119 2.28 27.05 16.61
C LEU A 119 1.66 28.26 17.31
N VAL A 120 0.42 28.57 16.95
CA VAL A 120 -0.41 29.54 17.67
C VAL A 120 -0.76 28.99 19.06
N GLN A 121 -0.94 29.88 20.05
CA GLN A 121 -1.22 29.49 21.43
C GLN A 121 -2.46 28.59 21.55
N ASP A 122 -3.55 28.91 20.84
CA ASP A 122 -4.78 28.09 20.84
C ASP A 122 -4.50 26.64 20.40
N ALA A 123 -3.72 26.46 19.34
CA ALA A 123 -3.34 25.14 18.84
C ALA A 123 -2.38 24.42 19.79
N GLU A 124 -1.51 25.14 20.49
CA GLU A 124 -0.61 24.59 21.51
C GLU A 124 -1.39 24.12 22.75
N GLU A 125 -2.42 24.85 23.16
CA GLU A 125 -3.32 24.44 24.24
C GLU A 125 -4.14 23.21 23.87
N GLU A 126 -4.71 23.18 22.67
CA GLU A 126 -5.45 22.02 22.16
C GLU A 126 -4.54 20.78 22.09
N ARG A 127 -3.31 20.94 21.59
CA ARG A 127 -2.28 19.90 21.59
C ARG A 127 -2.04 19.33 22.98
N LYS A 128 -1.83 20.20 23.98
CA LYS A 128 -1.61 19.79 25.38
C LYS A 128 -2.83 19.06 25.95
N LYS A 129 -4.04 19.57 25.72
CA LYS A 129 -5.31 18.95 26.16
C LYS A 129 -5.52 17.56 25.56
N LEU A 130 -5.14 17.34 24.30
CA LEU A 130 -5.21 16.01 23.69
C LEU A 130 -4.19 15.05 24.30
N LEU A 131 -2.95 15.51 24.53
CA LEU A 131 -1.87 14.68 25.04
C LEU A 131 -2.08 14.20 26.48
N THR A 132 -2.84 14.92 27.32
CA THR A 132 -3.17 14.44 28.68
C THR A 132 -4.03 13.18 28.68
N SER A 133 -4.74 12.88 27.58
CA SER A 133 -5.52 11.64 27.43
C SER A 133 -4.68 10.41 27.07
N ALA A 134 -3.39 10.57 26.77
CA ALA A 134 -2.54 9.49 26.25
C ALA A 134 -2.40 8.31 27.24
N ASP A 135 -2.14 8.60 28.51
CA ASP A 135 -1.93 7.57 29.53
C ASP A 135 -3.21 6.78 29.82
N VAL A 136 -4.36 7.46 29.88
CA VAL A 136 -5.67 6.80 30.08
C VAL A 136 -6.04 5.90 28.90
N ARG A 137 -5.80 6.35 27.66
CA ARG A 137 -6.02 5.51 26.47
C ARG A 137 -5.13 4.25 26.47
N CYS A 138 -3.88 4.35 26.91
CA CYS A 138 -3.00 3.18 27.05
C CYS A 138 -3.46 2.24 28.17
N LEU A 139 -3.92 2.80 29.29
CA LEU A 139 -4.48 2.04 30.40
C LEU A 139 -5.74 1.27 29.99
N ASP A 140 -6.65 1.90 29.25
CA ASP A 140 -7.84 1.25 28.69
C ASP A 140 -7.48 0.14 27.70
N ALA A 141 -6.49 0.40 26.82
CA ALA A 141 -5.98 -0.62 25.91
C ALA A 141 -5.40 -1.83 26.66
N ALA A 142 -4.69 -1.61 27.78
CA ALA A 142 -4.18 -2.67 28.63
C ALA A 142 -5.31 -3.40 29.39
N ALA A 143 -6.26 -2.68 29.97
CA ALA A 143 -7.40 -3.22 30.71
C ALA A 143 -8.28 -4.12 29.83
N SER A 144 -8.42 -3.79 28.54
CA SER A 144 -9.17 -4.59 27.56
C SER A 144 -8.62 -6.02 27.35
N LEU A 145 -7.43 -6.34 27.87
CA LEU A 145 -6.89 -7.71 27.87
C LEU A 145 -7.55 -8.60 28.93
N PHE A 146 -8.11 -8.01 30.00
CA PHE A 146 -8.62 -8.70 31.18
C PHE A 146 -10.15 -8.64 31.28
N GLY A 147 -10.79 -7.60 30.72
CA GLY A 147 -12.23 -7.41 30.77
C GLY A 147 -12.68 -6.06 30.18
N PRO A 148 -13.95 -5.65 30.40
CA PRO A 148 -14.43 -4.33 29.97
C PRO A 148 -13.68 -3.19 30.66
N SER A 149 -13.39 -2.13 29.89
CA SER A 149 -12.58 -0.98 30.29
C SER A 149 -13.14 -0.27 31.53
N ARG A 150 -12.27 0.15 32.45
CA ARG A 150 -12.66 0.91 33.65
C ARG A 150 -12.26 2.39 33.61
N ALA A 151 -11.19 2.79 32.91
CA ALA A 151 -10.64 4.14 33.03
C ALA A 151 -11.31 5.18 32.11
N GLY A 152 -11.65 4.82 30.86
CA GLY A 152 -12.42 5.66 29.94
C GLY A 152 -13.77 6.12 30.52
N PRO A 153 -14.60 5.21 31.06
CA PRO A 153 -15.86 5.57 31.72
C PRO A 153 -15.68 6.46 32.96
N LEU A 154 -14.58 6.32 33.71
CA LEU A 154 -14.28 7.17 34.88
C LEU A 154 -13.90 8.61 34.47
N ALA A 155 -13.20 8.78 33.35
CA ALA A 155 -12.93 10.11 32.79
C ALA A 155 -14.20 10.77 32.23
N GLU A 156 -15.10 10.00 31.62
CA GLU A 156 -16.41 10.47 31.15
C GLU A 156 -17.36 10.87 32.31
N GLN A 157 -17.14 10.33 33.52
CA GLN A 157 -17.86 10.70 34.75
C GLN A 157 -17.36 12.00 35.41
N GLY A 158 -16.45 12.74 34.76
CA GLY A 158 -16.00 14.07 35.20
C GLY A 158 -14.73 14.08 36.06
N MET A 159 -14.06 12.95 36.26
CA MET A 159 -12.74 12.89 36.88
C MET A 159 -11.64 13.37 35.92
N SER A 160 -10.59 14.00 36.46
CA SER A 160 -9.40 14.34 35.68
C SER A 160 -8.71 13.07 35.16
N TYR A 161 -8.15 13.13 33.93
CA TYR A 161 -7.42 12.01 33.33
C TYR A 161 -6.28 11.49 34.23
N GLU A 162 -5.59 12.37 34.96
CA GLU A 162 -4.52 11.97 35.88
C GLU A 162 -5.03 11.18 37.10
N GLU A 163 -6.19 11.57 37.63
CA GLU A 163 -6.80 10.90 38.78
C GLU A 163 -7.36 9.53 38.40
N ALA A 164 -8.00 9.46 37.22
CA ALA A 164 -8.46 8.20 36.64
C ALA A 164 -7.31 7.22 36.38
N PHE A 165 -6.15 7.72 35.94
CA PHE A 165 -4.97 6.88 35.75
C PHE A 165 -4.42 6.35 37.09
N ARG A 166 -4.25 7.21 38.09
CA ARG A 166 -3.69 6.81 39.40
C ARG A 166 -4.55 5.81 40.15
N SER A 167 -5.87 5.87 40.00
CA SER A 167 -6.79 4.95 40.68
C SER A 167 -6.81 3.55 40.06
N ALA A 168 -6.72 3.46 38.73
CA ALA A 168 -6.88 2.19 38.01
C ALA A 168 -5.54 1.52 37.58
N GLU A 169 -4.42 2.26 37.54
CA GLU A 169 -3.11 1.71 37.16
C GLU A 169 -2.62 0.54 38.03
N PRO A 170 -2.72 0.58 39.38
CA PRO A 170 -2.13 -0.46 40.22
C PRO A 170 -2.75 -1.85 39.97
N ASP A 171 -4.07 -1.90 39.84
CA ASP A 171 -4.83 -3.13 39.59
C ASP A 171 -4.44 -3.75 38.24
N VAL A 172 -4.40 -2.93 37.18
CA VAL A 172 -4.06 -3.41 35.83
C VAL A 172 -2.60 -3.86 35.77
N ARG A 173 -1.70 -3.16 36.47
CA ARG A 173 -0.28 -3.52 36.55
C ARG A 173 -0.06 -4.88 37.22
N GLU A 174 -0.78 -5.17 38.29
CA GLU A 174 -0.69 -6.47 38.98
C GLU A 174 -1.21 -7.60 38.09
N GLN A 175 -2.37 -7.40 37.44
CA GLN A 175 -2.92 -8.36 36.49
C GLN A 175 -1.98 -8.62 35.30
N LEU A 176 -1.32 -7.58 34.79
CA LEU A 176 -0.28 -7.73 33.76
C LEU A 176 0.88 -8.57 34.24
N ARG A 177 1.41 -8.29 35.43
CA ARG A 177 2.54 -9.04 36.00
C ARG A 177 2.24 -10.53 36.08
N ASP A 178 1.07 -10.90 36.58
CA ASP A 178 0.68 -12.31 36.70
C ASP A 178 0.46 -12.96 35.32
N ARG A 179 -0.13 -12.21 34.39
CA ARG A 179 -0.33 -12.72 33.03
C ARG A 179 0.99 -12.92 32.29
N PHE A 180 1.95 -12.01 32.43
CA PHE A 180 3.29 -12.16 31.84
C PHE A 180 4.06 -13.35 32.39
N ARG A 181 3.81 -13.77 33.66
CA ARG A 181 4.36 -15.01 34.21
C ARG A 181 3.76 -16.25 33.56
N SER A 182 2.46 -16.22 33.27
CA SER A 182 1.74 -17.34 32.67
C SER A 182 1.90 -17.47 31.15
N ASN A 183 1.99 -16.34 30.44
CA ASN A 183 1.99 -16.29 28.98
C ASN A 183 2.89 -15.16 28.45
N GLN A 184 4.01 -15.56 27.86
CA GLN A 184 4.99 -14.64 27.28
C GLN A 184 4.48 -13.90 26.02
N GLU A 185 3.48 -14.45 25.30
CA GLU A 185 2.87 -13.82 24.12
C GLU A 185 2.00 -12.60 24.45
N THR A 186 1.66 -12.41 25.73
CA THR A 186 0.87 -11.27 26.22
C THR A 186 1.50 -9.92 25.85
N GLY A 187 2.84 -9.86 25.76
CA GLY A 187 3.55 -8.65 25.37
C GLY A 187 3.21 -8.16 23.97
N ALA A 188 3.16 -9.06 22.98
CA ALA A 188 2.85 -8.69 21.61
C ALA A 188 1.40 -8.20 21.46
N LEU A 189 0.46 -8.85 22.16
CA LEU A 189 -0.96 -8.43 22.17
C LEU A 189 -1.14 -7.06 22.83
N LEU A 190 -0.44 -6.81 23.94
CA LEU A 190 -0.46 -5.52 24.62
C LEU A 190 0.12 -4.42 23.72
N ASP A 191 1.26 -4.69 23.07
CA ASP A 191 1.91 -3.73 22.20
C ASP A 191 1.00 -3.31 21.04
N MET A 192 0.38 -4.29 20.37
CA MET A 192 -0.57 -4.05 19.29
C MET A 192 -1.76 -3.19 19.75
N LYS A 193 -2.39 -3.56 20.87
CA LYS A 193 -3.55 -2.82 21.39
C LYS A 193 -3.18 -1.40 21.79
N SER A 194 -2.09 -1.21 22.53
CA SER A 194 -1.64 0.12 22.94
C SER A 194 -1.24 1.00 21.76
N SER A 195 -0.48 0.48 20.79
CA SER A 195 -0.14 1.25 19.57
C SER A 195 -1.40 1.63 18.79
N SER A 196 -2.37 0.72 18.67
CA SER A 196 -3.64 1.01 17.97
C SER A 196 -4.47 2.11 18.64
N ALA A 197 -4.37 2.28 19.97
CA ALA A 197 -5.02 3.36 20.70
C ALA A 197 -4.28 4.71 20.55
N MET A 198 -2.96 4.68 20.33
CA MET A 198 -2.10 5.87 20.18
C MET A 198 -2.11 6.48 18.78
N HIS A 199 -2.22 5.67 17.72
CA HIS A 199 -2.24 6.15 16.33
C HIS A 199 -3.37 7.18 16.05
N PRO A 200 -4.62 6.97 16.50
CA PRO A 200 -5.68 7.97 16.38
C PRO A 200 -5.37 9.26 17.13
N LEU A 201 -4.82 9.16 18.36
CA LEU A 201 -4.44 10.33 19.15
C LEU A 201 -3.37 11.18 18.43
N SER A 202 -2.35 10.53 17.88
CA SER A 202 -1.32 11.22 17.08
C SER A 202 -1.95 11.94 15.89
N SER A 203 -2.88 11.30 15.19
CA SER A 203 -3.57 11.87 14.03
C SER A 203 -4.45 13.07 14.41
N ASP A 204 -5.17 12.99 15.53
CA ASP A 204 -6.01 14.07 16.05
C ASP A 204 -5.16 15.30 16.41
N VAL A 205 -4.03 15.09 17.08
CA VAL A 205 -3.10 16.17 17.42
C VAL A 205 -2.52 16.82 16.17
N VAL A 206 -2.11 16.03 15.17
CA VAL A 206 -1.60 16.58 13.90
C VAL A 206 -2.66 17.40 13.19
N ARG A 207 -3.93 16.97 13.20
CA ARG A 207 -5.04 17.71 12.59
C ARG A 207 -5.37 19.01 13.32
N ALA A 208 -5.25 19.04 14.65
CA ALA A 208 -5.42 20.25 15.45
C ALA A 208 -4.34 21.29 15.13
N CYS A 209 -3.08 20.87 15.03
CA CYS A 209 -1.96 21.78 14.83
C CYS A 209 -1.71 22.17 13.35
N LEU A 210 -1.89 21.25 12.41
CA LEU A 210 -1.54 21.43 11.00
C LEU A 210 -2.74 21.16 10.08
N PRO A 211 -2.97 21.99 9.04
CA PRO A 211 -2.17 23.12 8.60
C PRO A 211 -2.57 24.48 9.22
N GLY A 212 -3.66 24.55 9.99
CA GLY A 212 -4.25 25.81 10.46
C GLY A 212 -3.65 26.41 11.73
N GLY A 213 -3.02 25.60 12.59
CA GLY A 213 -2.51 26.02 13.89
C GLY A 213 -1.08 26.58 13.88
N GLN A 214 -0.52 26.87 12.70
CA GLN A 214 0.82 27.42 12.53
C GLN A 214 0.81 28.94 12.74
N GLU A 215 1.85 29.48 13.38
CA GLU A 215 1.97 30.94 13.56
C GLU A 215 2.01 31.67 12.20
N LYS A 216 2.79 31.14 11.26
CA LYS A 216 2.78 31.58 9.87
C LYS A 216 1.86 30.71 9.04
N ALA A 217 0.95 31.36 8.32
CA ALA A 217 0.10 30.69 7.34
C ALA A 217 0.87 30.20 6.11
N PHE A 218 0.26 29.26 5.40
CA PHE A 218 0.72 28.76 4.10
C PHE A 218 1.01 29.91 3.12
N ARG A 219 2.05 29.76 2.28
CA ARG A 219 2.74 30.78 1.43
C ARG A 219 3.80 31.63 2.14
N HIS A 220 3.60 31.96 3.42
CA HIS A 220 4.61 32.68 4.21
C HIS A 220 5.43 31.72 5.08
N ASN A 221 4.85 30.58 5.44
CA ASN A 221 5.54 29.48 6.07
C ASN A 221 6.34 28.67 5.05
N MET A 222 7.66 28.75 5.14
CA MET A 222 8.58 28.12 4.19
C MET A 222 8.74 26.62 4.45
N MET A 223 8.57 26.16 5.68
CA MET A 223 8.52 24.73 6.03
C MET A 223 7.27 24.06 5.43
N ALA A 224 6.11 24.71 5.58
CA ALA A 224 4.87 24.27 4.95
C ALA A 224 4.98 24.29 3.42
N LEU A 225 5.63 25.31 2.84
CA LEU A 225 5.82 25.39 1.39
C LEU A 225 6.67 24.22 0.86
N MET A 226 7.80 23.90 1.50
CA MET A 226 8.66 22.78 1.06
C MET A 226 7.94 21.43 1.13
N THR A 227 7.18 21.20 2.20
CA THR A 227 6.51 19.92 2.45
C THR A 227 5.27 19.73 1.58
N VAL A 228 4.45 20.77 1.39
CA VAL A 228 3.24 20.71 0.56
C VAL A 228 3.59 20.65 -0.94
N THR A 229 4.60 21.38 -1.39
CA THR A 229 5.03 21.35 -2.81
C THR A 229 5.85 20.09 -3.15
N GLY A 230 6.24 19.30 -2.15
CA GLY A 230 7.05 18.11 -2.29
C GLY A 230 8.53 18.40 -2.61
N ALA A 231 9.00 19.65 -2.43
CA ALA A 231 10.38 20.01 -2.68
C ALA A 231 11.35 19.25 -1.77
N LYS A 232 11.09 19.24 -0.46
CA LYS A 232 11.84 18.44 0.52
C LYS A 232 11.01 18.21 1.78
N GLY A 233 11.11 16.99 2.31
CA GLY A 233 10.35 16.55 3.48
C GLY A 233 8.89 16.22 3.15
N SER A 234 8.17 15.82 4.18
CA SER A 234 6.76 15.44 4.12
C SER A 234 5.98 16.10 5.27
N LEU A 235 4.66 15.99 5.24
CA LEU A 235 3.83 16.44 6.36
C LEU A 235 4.18 15.73 7.67
N VAL A 236 4.66 14.48 7.61
CA VAL A 236 5.13 13.72 8.78
C VAL A 236 6.37 14.36 9.39
N ASN A 237 7.32 14.83 8.58
CA ASN A 237 8.50 15.54 9.10
C ASN A 237 8.10 16.86 9.76
N PHE A 238 7.14 17.57 9.18
CA PHE A 238 6.64 18.81 9.76
C PHE A 238 5.91 18.55 11.09
N SER A 239 5.06 17.52 11.15
CA SER A 239 4.37 17.15 12.39
C SER A 239 5.33 16.69 13.49
N GLN A 240 6.41 15.98 13.16
CA GLN A 240 7.41 15.58 14.15
C GLN A 240 8.19 16.76 14.74
N ILE A 241 8.40 17.81 13.96
CA ILE A 241 9.08 19.02 14.43
C ILE A 241 8.14 19.88 15.28
N SER A 242 6.92 20.12 14.80
CA SER A 242 5.98 21.09 15.39
C SER A 242 4.93 20.49 16.33
N CYS A 243 4.55 19.22 16.20
CA CYS A 243 3.44 18.62 16.95
C CYS A 243 3.91 17.60 17.99
N LEU A 244 4.42 16.46 17.54
CA LEU A 244 4.88 15.33 18.35
C LEU A 244 5.63 14.29 17.50
N LEU A 245 6.51 13.49 18.12
CA LEU A 245 7.17 12.37 17.45
C LEU A 245 6.26 11.16 17.26
N GLY A 246 5.44 10.85 18.27
CA GLY A 246 4.49 9.75 18.26
C GLY A 246 5.04 8.45 18.80
N GLN A 247 4.32 7.35 18.55
CA GLN A 247 4.70 6.02 19.00
C GLN A 247 6.00 5.57 18.31
N GLN A 248 7.04 5.27 19.10
CA GLN A 248 8.23 4.59 18.59
C GLN A 248 7.95 3.09 18.52
N GLU A 249 8.06 2.53 17.32
CA GLU A 249 7.88 1.11 17.05
C GLU A 249 9.23 0.50 16.66
N LEU A 250 9.51 -0.70 17.19
CA LEU A 250 10.73 -1.48 16.94
C LEU A 250 10.31 -2.85 16.43
N GLU A 251 10.73 -3.23 15.21
CA GLU A 251 10.34 -4.49 14.56
C GLU A 251 8.82 -4.72 14.52
N GLY A 252 8.03 -3.64 14.39
CA GLY A 252 6.56 -3.67 14.40
C GLY A 252 5.93 -3.85 15.79
N ARG A 253 6.73 -3.82 16.87
CA ARG A 253 6.29 -3.87 18.27
C ARG A 253 6.59 -2.55 18.97
N ARG A 254 6.16 -2.41 20.23
CA ARG A 254 6.58 -1.27 21.07
C ARG A 254 7.98 -1.53 21.62
N VAL A 255 8.47 -0.59 22.42
CA VAL A 255 9.75 -0.68 23.12
C VAL A 255 9.87 -2.01 23.89
N PRO A 256 10.99 -2.74 23.75
CA PRO A 256 11.19 -4.01 24.44
C PRO A 256 11.26 -3.83 25.95
N ARG A 257 10.80 -4.85 26.68
CA ARG A 257 10.86 -4.92 28.14
C ARG A 257 11.99 -5.84 28.59
N MET A 258 12.67 -5.45 29.66
CA MET A 258 13.65 -6.28 30.34
C MET A 258 12.96 -7.43 31.09
N ALA A 259 13.72 -8.44 31.51
CA ALA A 259 13.20 -9.56 32.32
C ALA A 259 12.55 -9.10 33.65
N SER A 260 12.94 -7.93 34.16
CA SER A 260 12.32 -7.28 35.32
C SER A 260 10.93 -6.68 35.03
N GLY A 261 10.46 -6.72 33.78
CA GLY A 261 9.21 -6.10 33.34
C GLY A 261 9.31 -4.59 33.05
N LYS A 262 10.51 -4.00 33.19
CA LYS A 262 10.76 -2.57 32.96
C LYS A 262 11.21 -2.31 31.52
N THR A 263 10.79 -1.20 30.92
CA THR A 263 11.32 -0.71 29.63
C THR A 263 12.60 0.10 29.81
N LEU A 264 12.66 0.92 30.89
CA LEU A 264 13.87 1.59 31.36
C LEU A 264 13.99 1.51 32.89
N PRO A 265 15.21 1.66 33.45
CA PRO A 265 15.41 1.63 34.90
C PRO A 265 14.58 2.65 35.69
N CYS A 266 14.26 3.78 35.06
CA CYS A 266 13.47 4.87 35.64
C CYS A 266 11.95 4.60 35.68
N PHE A 267 11.45 3.59 34.95
CA PHE A 267 10.04 3.21 34.98
C PHE A 267 9.78 2.08 35.99
N ALA A 268 8.54 2.03 36.48
CA ALA A 268 8.09 0.95 37.34
C ALA A 268 7.98 -0.37 36.54
N PRO A 269 8.14 -1.54 37.19
CA PRO A 269 7.89 -2.83 36.54
C PRO A 269 6.46 -2.92 36.02
N PHE A 270 6.27 -3.26 34.74
CA PHE A 270 4.95 -3.39 34.08
C PHE A 270 4.13 -2.09 34.05
N ASP A 271 4.80 -0.94 34.05
CA ASP A 271 4.17 0.37 33.84
C ASP A 271 3.37 0.40 32.51
N VAL A 272 2.13 0.85 32.57
CA VAL A 272 1.17 0.94 31.44
C VAL A 272 1.08 2.33 30.83
N GLY A 273 1.84 3.31 31.34
CA GLY A 273 1.89 4.65 30.78
C GLY A 273 2.23 4.67 29.28
N ALA A 274 1.75 5.70 28.59
CA ALA A 274 2.04 5.87 27.16
C ALA A 274 3.55 6.03 26.95
N ARG A 275 4.18 6.87 27.79
CA ARG A 275 5.61 7.16 27.74
C ARG A 275 6.48 5.93 28.04
N SER A 276 6.10 5.09 29.01
CA SER A 276 6.89 3.92 29.40
C SER A 276 7.02 2.92 28.24
N GLY A 277 6.00 2.80 27.39
CA GLY A 277 6.05 1.99 26.18
C GLY A 277 6.37 2.75 24.89
N GLY A 278 7.09 3.88 24.99
CA GLY A 278 7.70 4.55 23.84
C GLY A 278 6.82 5.52 23.06
N TYR A 279 5.69 5.97 23.62
CA TYR A 279 4.94 7.08 23.03
C TYR A 279 5.61 8.41 23.38
N VAL A 280 6.04 9.16 22.36
CA VAL A 280 6.73 10.44 22.53
C VAL A 280 5.78 11.58 22.18
N GLY A 281 5.21 12.19 23.22
CA GLY A 281 4.32 13.36 23.09
C GLY A 281 5.07 14.69 22.93
N ASP A 282 6.36 14.69 23.24
CA ASP A 282 7.25 15.83 22.99
C ASP A 282 7.67 15.88 21.50
N ARG A 283 8.25 17.02 21.08
CA ARG A 283 8.54 17.35 19.67
C ARG A 283 9.97 17.85 19.52
N PHE A 284 10.53 17.81 18.30
CA PHE A 284 11.90 18.29 18.10
C PHE A 284 12.09 19.77 18.44
N LEU A 285 11.06 20.61 18.26
CA LEU A 285 11.11 22.03 18.58
C LEU A 285 11.37 22.31 20.07
N SER A 286 10.74 21.55 20.98
CA SER A 286 10.88 21.75 22.43
C SER A 286 11.96 20.87 23.06
N GLY A 287 12.55 19.95 22.28
CA GLY A 287 13.45 18.92 22.78
C GLY A 287 12.70 17.72 23.36
N LEU A 288 13.44 16.62 23.52
CA LEU A 288 12.96 15.34 24.04
C LEU A 288 13.48 15.12 25.45
N ARG A 289 12.67 14.46 26.29
CA ARG A 289 13.14 14.04 27.62
C ARG A 289 14.11 12.86 27.51
N PRO A 290 15.00 12.64 28.48
CA PRO A 290 16.02 11.58 28.39
C PRO A 290 15.46 10.18 28.12
N GLN A 291 14.28 9.85 28.67
CA GLN A 291 13.63 8.55 28.44
C GLN A 291 13.19 8.39 26.99
N GLU A 292 12.54 9.42 26.45
CA GLU A 292 12.04 9.45 25.07
C GLU A 292 13.17 9.54 24.06
N TYR A 293 14.21 10.31 24.37
CA TYR A 293 15.42 10.39 23.58
C TYR A 293 16.05 9.00 23.40
N TYR A 294 16.14 8.21 24.46
CA TYR A 294 16.68 6.86 24.39
C TYR A 294 15.84 5.94 23.49
N PHE A 295 14.50 5.98 23.60
CA PHE A 295 13.62 5.21 22.71
C PHE A 295 13.70 5.68 21.25
N HIS A 296 13.84 6.99 21.03
CA HIS A 296 14.05 7.53 19.69
C HIS A 296 15.39 7.06 19.08
N CYS A 297 16.45 6.98 19.89
CA CYS A 297 17.72 6.40 19.46
C CYS A 297 17.60 4.91 19.11
N MET A 298 16.76 4.13 19.80
CA MET A 298 16.50 2.74 19.43
C MET A 298 15.87 2.67 18.03
N ALA A 299 14.81 3.45 17.78
CA ALA A 299 14.10 3.47 16.50
C ALA A 299 15.02 3.94 15.35
N GLY A 300 15.84 4.97 15.59
CA GLY A 300 16.82 5.44 14.62
C GLY A 300 17.90 4.41 14.29
N ARG A 301 18.32 3.60 15.27
CA ARG A 301 19.34 2.56 15.08
C ARG A 301 18.82 1.39 14.25
N GLU A 302 17.54 1.02 14.39
CA GLU A 302 16.94 -0.06 13.61
C GLU A 302 17.08 0.18 12.10
N GLY A 303 16.72 1.38 11.62
CA GLY A 303 16.83 1.72 10.19
C GLY A 303 18.27 1.64 9.66
N LEU A 304 19.27 2.01 10.46
CA LEU A 304 20.70 1.90 10.10
C LEU A 304 21.18 0.45 10.04
N VAL A 305 20.74 -0.37 11.00
CA VAL A 305 21.07 -1.81 11.03
C VAL A 305 20.44 -2.51 9.81
N ASP A 306 19.18 -2.21 9.50
CA ASP A 306 18.47 -2.75 8.35
C ASP A 306 19.16 -2.42 7.02
N THR A 307 19.59 -1.17 6.86
CA THR A 307 20.33 -0.72 5.69
C THR A 307 21.64 -1.51 5.53
N THR A 308 22.35 -1.77 6.63
CA THR A 308 23.64 -2.46 6.60
C THR A 308 23.49 -3.95 6.27
N VAL A 309 22.52 -4.63 6.88
CA VAL A 309 22.39 -6.10 6.76
C VAL A 309 21.75 -6.52 5.42
N LYS A 310 20.78 -5.75 4.92
CA LYS A 310 19.88 -6.22 3.86
C LYS A 310 20.34 -5.87 2.44
N THR A 311 21.26 -4.91 2.28
CA THR A 311 21.83 -4.49 0.99
C THR A 311 22.58 -5.62 0.26
N SER A 312 23.27 -6.49 1.00
CA SER A 312 23.97 -7.65 0.42
C SER A 312 23.03 -8.62 -0.33
N ARG A 313 21.76 -8.71 0.10
CA ARG A 313 20.80 -9.71 -0.40
C ARG A 313 20.17 -9.29 -1.73
N SER A 314 19.86 -8.01 -1.92
CA SER A 314 19.29 -7.50 -3.17
C SER A 314 20.28 -7.61 -4.33
N GLY A 315 21.56 -7.30 -4.10
CA GLY A 315 22.60 -7.40 -5.14
C GLY A 315 22.78 -8.82 -5.68
N TYR A 316 22.71 -9.84 -4.81
CA TYR A 316 22.80 -11.23 -5.24
C TYR A 316 21.59 -11.65 -6.09
N ILE A 317 20.36 -11.26 -5.69
CA ILE A 317 19.14 -11.48 -6.49
C ILE A 317 19.30 -10.87 -7.88
N GLN A 318 19.72 -9.60 -7.96
CA GLN A 318 19.89 -8.92 -9.23
C GLN A 318 20.91 -9.63 -10.12
N ARG A 319 22.05 -10.06 -9.56
CA ARG A 319 23.06 -10.82 -10.32
C ARG A 319 22.49 -12.13 -10.87
N CYS A 320 21.77 -12.90 -10.07
CA CYS A 320 21.15 -14.15 -10.51
C CYS A 320 20.14 -13.91 -11.64
N LEU A 321 19.30 -12.88 -11.52
CA LEU A 321 18.34 -12.53 -12.57
C LEU A 321 19.03 -12.10 -13.85
N VAL A 322 20.01 -11.19 -13.77
CA VAL A 322 20.74 -10.73 -14.95
C VAL A 322 21.45 -11.90 -15.63
N LYS A 323 22.07 -12.80 -14.89
CA LYS A 323 22.79 -13.94 -15.48
C LYS A 323 21.89 -14.98 -16.15
N ASN A 324 20.68 -15.20 -15.66
CA ASN A 324 19.75 -16.12 -16.30
C ASN A 324 19.00 -15.47 -17.48
N LEU A 325 18.81 -14.15 -17.46
CA LEU A 325 18.02 -13.43 -18.45
C LEU A 325 18.89 -12.66 -19.47
N GLU A 326 20.23 -12.72 -19.37
CA GLU A 326 21.12 -12.02 -20.31
C GLU A 326 20.95 -12.39 -21.79
N PRO A 327 20.60 -13.63 -22.18
CA PRO A 327 20.48 -13.95 -23.59
C PRO A 327 19.10 -13.63 -24.17
N LEU A 328 18.11 -13.20 -23.36
CA LEU A 328 16.76 -12.95 -23.87
C LEU A 328 16.68 -11.62 -24.64
N ARG A 329 16.29 -11.71 -25.92
CA ARG A 329 16.13 -10.57 -26.83
C ARG A 329 14.86 -10.66 -27.66
N VAL A 330 14.38 -9.51 -28.12
CA VAL A 330 13.30 -9.44 -29.11
C VAL A 330 13.87 -9.79 -30.49
N ALA A 331 13.32 -10.78 -31.16
CA ALA A 331 13.66 -11.16 -32.53
C ALA A 331 12.89 -10.30 -33.56
N TYR A 332 13.29 -10.36 -34.83
CA TYR A 332 12.65 -9.60 -35.92
C TYR A 332 11.20 -10.01 -36.21
N ASP A 333 10.81 -11.21 -35.81
CA ASP A 333 9.42 -11.69 -35.87
C ASP A 333 8.59 -11.24 -34.65
N SER A 334 9.10 -10.31 -33.83
CA SER A 334 8.50 -9.82 -32.58
C SER A 334 8.41 -10.84 -31.44
N THR A 335 8.96 -12.05 -31.62
CA THR A 335 9.05 -13.05 -30.54
C THR A 335 10.20 -12.73 -29.59
N VAL A 336 10.10 -13.14 -28.32
CA VAL A 336 11.22 -13.07 -27.37
C VAL A 336 11.91 -14.42 -27.35
N ARG A 337 13.18 -14.43 -27.75
CA ARG A 337 13.98 -15.66 -27.89
C ARG A 337 15.22 -15.61 -27.02
N ASP A 338 15.67 -16.81 -26.66
CA ASP A 338 17.01 -17.01 -26.13
C ASP A 338 18.03 -16.97 -27.28
N ASP A 339 19.02 -16.09 -27.20
CA ASP A 339 20.09 -15.91 -28.20
C ASP A 339 21.01 -17.15 -28.30
N THR A 340 21.09 -18.01 -27.27
CA THR A 340 21.97 -19.19 -27.32
C THR A 340 21.33 -20.36 -28.08
N ASP A 341 20.07 -20.67 -27.74
CA ASP A 341 19.41 -21.89 -28.20
C ASP A 341 18.29 -21.60 -29.21
N SER A 342 18.03 -20.32 -29.51
CA SER A 342 16.93 -19.83 -30.35
C SER A 342 15.53 -20.27 -29.90
N SER A 343 15.42 -20.72 -28.64
CA SER A 343 14.15 -21.14 -28.04
C SER A 343 13.24 -19.93 -27.82
N ILE A 344 11.94 -20.11 -28.07
CA ILE A 344 10.93 -19.05 -27.91
C ILE A 344 10.45 -19.06 -26.46
N VAL A 345 10.61 -17.93 -25.77
CA VAL A 345 10.14 -17.72 -24.40
C VAL A 345 8.79 -17.01 -24.38
N GLN A 346 8.58 -16.02 -25.25
CA GLN A 346 7.30 -15.35 -25.44
C GLN A 346 7.03 -15.14 -26.94
N PHE A 347 5.77 -15.26 -27.36
CA PHE A 347 5.37 -14.96 -28.74
C PHE A 347 5.36 -13.46 -29.05
N HIS A 348 5.03 -12.64 -28.05
CA HIS A 348 5.16 -11.19 -28.09
C HIS A 348 5.67 -10.70 -26.74
N TYR A 349 6.56 -9.70 -26.77
CA TYR A 349 7.06 -9.08 -25.55
C TYR A 349 5.90 -8.47 -24.75
N GLY A 350 5.70 -8.91 -23.51
CA GLY A 350 4.62 -8.38 -22.66
C GLY A 350 3.20 -8.64 -23.16
N GLU A 351 3.01 -9.62 -24.06
CA GLU A 351 1.73 -9.95 -24.72
C GLU A 351 1.13 -8.84 -25.60
N ASP A 352 1.75 -7.66 -25.69
CA ASP A 352 1.31 -6.55 -26.56
C ASP A 352 2.41 -5.98 -27.46
N GLY A 353 3.65 -6.42 -27.29
CA GLY A 353 4.81 -6.02 -28.07
C GLY A 353 5.33 -4.61 -27.76
N ILE A 354 4.89 -3.95 -26.69
CA ILE A 354 5.14 -2.53 -26.45
C ILE A 354 6.39 -2.30 -25.58
N ASP A 355 7.22 -1.34 -25.98
CA ASP A 355 8.34 -0.81 -25.19
C ASP A 355 7.80 -0.10 -23.93
N THR A 356 8.24 -0.57 -22.75
CA THR A 356 7.80 -0.07 -21.45
C THR A 356 8.10 1.43 -21.27
N THR A 357 9.14 1.97 -21.91
CA THR A 357 9.50 3.39 -21.84
C THR A 357 8.48 4.28 -22.56
N ARG A 358 7.73 3.74 -23.53
CA ARG A 358 6.74 4.47 -24.36
C ARG A 358 5.30 4.24 -23.93
N THR A 359 5.04 3.26 -23.05
CA THR A 359 3.69 2.99 -22.51
C THR A 359 3.10 4.12 -21.67
N GLY A 360 3.96 4.96 -21.08
CA GLY A 360 3.60 5.88 -20.00
C GLY A 360 2.41 6.78 -20.30
N CYS A 361 2.34 7.38 -21.49
CA CYS A 361 1.22 8.26 -21.87
C CYS A 361 0.18 7.58 -22.77
N LEU A 362 0.41 6.35 -23.27
CA LEU A 362 -0.34 5.73 -24.36
C LEU A 362 -1.86 5.66 -24.10
N ARG A 363 -2.27 5.40 -22.85
CA ARG A 363 -3.69 5.36 -22.44
C ARG A 363 -4.29 6.73 -22.09
N THR A 364 -3.53 7.81 -22.16
CA THR A 364 -3.98 9.18 -21.86
C THR A 364 -4.69 9.80 -23.07
N LEU A 365 -5.72 9.13 -23.58
CA LEU A 365 -6.42 9.49 -24.82
C LEU A 365 -6.98 10.92 -24.83
N PRO A 366 -7.55 11.47 -23.74
CA PRO A 366 -8.02 12.85 -23.72
C PRO A 366 -6.92 13.90 -23.98
N PHE A 367 -5.68 13.61 -23.57
CA PHE A 367 -4.54 14.48 -23.84
C PHE A 367 -4.20 14.50 -25.32
N PHE A 368 -4.08 13.33 -25.94
CA PHE A 368 -3.76 13.23 -27.37
C PHE A 368 -4.86 13.84 -28.23
N TYR A 369 -6.12 13.64 -27.87
CA TYR A 369 -7.25 14.25 -28.56
C TYR A 369 -7.18 15.78 -28.53
N GLY A 370 -6.81 16.37 -27.37
CA GLY A 370 -6.60 17.81 -27.23
C GLY A 370 -5.39 18.37 -28.01
N ASN A 371 -4.47 17.51 -28.44
CA ASN A 371 -3.20 17.85 -29.11
C ASN A 371 -3.02 17.20 -30.49
N MET A 372 -4.10 16.72 -31.07
CA MET A 372 -4.08 15.95 -32.31
C MET A 372 -3.28 16.61 -33.46
N PRO A 373 -3.33 17.94 -33.68
CA PRO A 373 -2.51 18.57 -34.72
C PRO A 373 -1.01 18.46 -34.48
N GLN A 374 -0.58 18.46 -33.22
CA GLN A 374 0.83 18.31 -32.86
C GLN A 374 1.23 16.83 -32.91
N LEU A 375 0.37 15.92 -32.45
CA LEU A 375 0.56 14.48 -32.58
C LEU A 375 0.74 14.07 -34.05
N GLY A 376 -0.11 14.58 -34.94
CA GLY A 376 -0.02 14.33 -36.38
C GLY A 376 1.30 14.81 -36.98
N LYS A 377 1.89 15.92 -36.50
CA LYS A 377 3.21 16.38 -36.97
C LYS A 377 4.34 15.46 -36.54
N ILE A 378 4.29 14.93 -35.32
CA ILE A 378 5.30 14.02 -34.77
C ILE A 378 5.25 12.68 -35.50
N LEU A 379 4.06 12.14 -35.69
CA LEU A 379 3.84 10.87 -36.37
C LEU A 379 4.07 10.96 -37.88
N GLY A 380 4.36 12.14 -38.43
CA GLY A 380 4.49 12.34 -39.87
C GLY A 380 3.18 12.08 -40.61
N ALA A 381 2.04 12.42 -40.00
CA ALA A 381 0.70 12.09 -40.49
C ALA A 381 0.40 12.64 -41.89
N ALA A 382 1.04 13.73 -42.32
CA ALA A 382 0.93 14.18 -43.71
C ALA A 382 1.48 13.12 -44.69
N THR A 383 2.54 12.41 -44.34
CA THR A 383 3.14 11.33 -45.15
C THR A 383 2.47 9.97 -44.88
N ALA A 384 2.04 9.72 -43.64
CA ALA A 384 1.40 8.45 -43.24
C ALA A 384 -0.09 8.35 -43.60
N LEU A 385 -0.83 9.46 -43.62
CA LEU A 385 -2.25 9.51 -44.02
C LEU A 385 -2.43 9.80 -45.52
N SER A 386 -1.40 10.26 -46.25
CA SER A 386 -1.46 10.50 -47.71
C SER A 386 -0.52 9.62 -48.55
N GLY A 387 0.26 8.75 -47.90
CA GLY A 387 1.17 7.82 -48.58
C GLY A 387 0.41 6.87 -49.52
N PRO A 388 0.88 6.67 -50.78
CA PRO A 388 0.23 5.78 -51.75
C PRO A 388 0.11 4.31 -51.29
N GLY A 389 0.84 3.89 -50.25
CA GLY A 389 0.78 2.55 -49.66
C GLY A 389 -0.19 2.38 -48.47
N LEU A 390 -0.83 3.46 -48.00
CA LEU A 390 -1.77 3.43 -46.86
C LEU A 390 -3.18 3.93 -47.22
N VAL A 391 -3.33 4.58 -48.38
CA VAL A 391 -4.62 4.97 -48.98
C VAL A 391 -4.93 4.14 -50.24
N GLY A 392 -3.99 3.29 -50.67
CA GLY A 392 -4.28 2.19 -51.61
C GLY A 392 -5.15 1.13 -50.92
N ASN A 393 -5.90 0.36 -51.71
CA ASN A 393 -6.76 -0.74 -51.20
C ASN A 393 -6.08 -1.46 -50.03
N PRO A 394 -6.77 -1.65 -48.88
CA PRO A 394 -6.19 -2.36 -47.76
C PRO A 394 -5.62 -3.68 -48.25
N SER A 395 -4.40 -4.03 -47.84
CA SER A 395 -3.89 -5.37 -48.10
C SER A 395 -4.92 -6.39 -47.58
N LYS A 396 -4.97 -7.58 -48.19
CA LYS A 396 -5.94 -8.63 -47.79
C LYS A 396 -5.87 -8.88 -46.26
N GLU A 397 -4.66 -8.81 -45.71
CA GLU A 397 -4.32 -8.91 -44.29
C GLU A 397 -4.87 -7.73 -43.44
N GLN A 398 -4.81 -6.48 -43.93
CA GLN A 398 -5.45 -5.33 -43.26
C GLN A 398 -6.98 -5.45 -43.24
N GLY A 399 -7.58 -5.97 -44.31
CA GLY A 399 -9.02 -6.24 -44.39
C GLY A 399 -9.47 -7.31 -43.38
N GLU A 400 -8.67 -8.37 -43.22
CA GLU A 400 -8.90 -9.44 -42.25
C GLU A 400 -8.72 -8.93 -40.81
N ALA A 401 -7.63 -8.21 -40.50
CA ALA A 401 -7.38 -7.61 -39.18
C ALA A 401 -8.51 -6.65 -38.77
N THR A 402 -8.90 -5.74 -39.66
CA THR A 402 -10.00 -4.79 -39.38
C THR A 402 -11.37 -5.48 -39.24
N GLY A 403 -11.59 -6.60 -39.95
CA GLY A 403 -12.76 -7.46 -39.80
C GLY A 403 -12.82 -8.12 -38.42
N VAL A 404 -11.70 -8.73 -37.98
CA VAL A 404 -11.56 -9.35 -36.65
C VAL A 404 -11.77 -8.30 -35.55
N VAL A 405 -11.08 -7.15 -35.63
CA VAL A 405 -11.19 -6.05 -34.65
C VAL A 405 -12.62 -5.50 -34.57
N ARG A 406 -13.33 -5.33 -35.69
CA ARG A 406 -14.74 -4.90 -35.69
C ARG A 406 -15.66 -5.94 -35.08
N SER A 407 -15.46 -7.21 -35.39
CA SER A 407 -16.28 -8.31 -34.84
C SER A 407 -16.13 -8.42 -33.33
N TRP A 408 -14.89 -8.30 -32.84
CA TRP A 408 -14.54 -8.32 -31.43
C TRP A 408 -15.06 -7.08 -30.70
N SER A 409 -14.86 -5.88 -31.26
CA SER A 409 -15.34 -4.62 -30.68
C SER A 409 -16.87 -4.58 -30.54
N LYS A 410 -17.61 -5.13 -31.51
CA LYS A 410 -19.07 -5.32 -31.40
C LYS A 410 -19.45 -6.32 -30.31
N ALA A 411 -18.69 -7.40 -30.14
CA ALA A 411 -18.92 -8.39 -29.09
C ALA A 411 -18.64 -7.83 -27.68
N LEU A 412 -17.60 -7.00 -27.55
CA LEU A 412 -17.24 -6.29 -26.32
C LEU A 412 -18.34 -5.32 -25.90
N LEU A 413 -18.77 -4.43 -26.81
CA LEU A 413 -19.85 -3.47 -26.55
C LEU A 413 -21.20 -4.15 -26.24
N ALA A 414 -21.43 -5.34 -26.79
CA ALA A 414 -22.63 -6.15 -26.53
C ALA A 414 -22.52 -7.03 -25.28
N GLY A 415 -21.40 -7.02 -24.55
CA GLY A 415 -21.19 -7.81 -23.33
C GLY A 415 -21.16 -9.34 -23.55
N LYS A 416 -20.91 -9.82 -24.77
CA LYS A 416 -21.00 -11.24 -25.14
C LYS A 416 -19.67 -11.97 -24.93
N SER A 417 -19.37 -12.34 -23.68
CA SER A 417 -18.13 -13.05 -23.28
C SER A 417 -17.87 -14.35 -24.08
N LYS A 418 -18.90 -15.16 -24.36
CA LYS A 418 -18.75 -16.41 -25.13
C LYS A 418 -18.37 -16.20 -26.60
N THR A 419 -18.66 -15.04 -27.16
CA THR A 419 -18.31 -14.69 -28.55
C THR A 419 -16.89 -14.12 -28.60
N MET A 420 -16.48 -13.35 -27.59
CA MET A 420 -15.10 -12.86 -27.48
C MET A 420 -14.08 -14.02 -27.37
N ALA A 421 -14.39 -15.06 -26.59
CA ALA A 421 -13.51 -16.24 -26.45
C ALA A 421 -13.33 -17.09 -27.73
N LYS A 422 -14.15 -16.87 -28.77
CA LYS A 422 -14.05 -17.58 -30.06
C LYS A 422 -13.23 -16.82 -31.10
N CYS A 423 -13.02 -15.52 -30.93
CA CYS A 423 -12.19 -14.73 -31.83
C CYS A 423 -10.75 -14.78 -31.35
N LEU A 424 -9.82 -15.13 -32.24
CA LEU A 424 -8.40 -14.95 -31.94
C LEU A 424 -8.07 -13.45 -31.87
N PRO A 425 -7.19 -13.03 -30.95
CA PRO A 425 -6.67 -11.67 -30.90
C PRO A 425 -6.05 -11.25 -32.24
N ALA A 426 -6.22 -9.98 -32.64
CA ALA A 426 -5.78 -9.51 -33.96
C ALA A 426 -4.25 -9.57 -34.15
N ASP A 427 -3.51 -9.36 -33.08
CA ASP A 427 -2.05 -9.50 -32.96
C ASP A 427 -1.56 -10.93 -33.15
N SER A 428 -2.36 -11.94 -32.80
CA SER A 428 -2.01 -13.34 -33.03
C SER A 428 -2.16 -13.81 -34.49
N VAL A 429 -2.93 -13.09 -35.30
CA VAL A 429 -3.26 -13.48 -36.69
C VAL A 429 -2.43 -12.67 -37.70
N VAL A 430 -2.18 -11.40 -37.41
CA VAL A 430 -1.54 -10.46 -38.33
C VAL A 430 -0.37 -9.77 -37.62
N SER A 431 0.72 -9.55 -38.35
CA SER A 431 1.90 -8.89 -37.80
C SER A 431 1.58 -7.48 -37.28
N HIS A 432 2.28 -7.12 -36.22
CA HIS A 432 2.22 -5.80 -35.59
C HIS A 432 2.67 -4.63 -36.49
N ASP A 433 3.32 -4.92 -37.61
CA ASP A 433 3.65 -3.95 -38.67
C ASP A 433 2.40 -3.44 -39.41
N THR A 434 1.29 -4.19 -39.31
CA THR A 434 0.06 -3.87 -40.00
C THR A 434 -0.75 -2.83 -39.21
N LEU A 435 -1.02 -1.69 -39.84
CA LEU A 435 -1.81 -0.64 -39.21
C LEU A 435 -3.20 -1.15 -38.79
N GLY A 436 -3.56 -0.93 -37.53
CA GLY A 436 -4.83 -1.34 -36.95
C GLY A 436 -4.78 -2.62 -36.15
N VAL A 437 -3.65 -3.34 -36.17
CA VAL A 437 -3.34 -4.43 -35.24
C VAL A 437 -2.87 -3.83 -33.92
N THR A 438 -3.72 -3.90 -32.90
CA THR A 438 -3.46 -3.38 -31.56
C THR A 438 -3.89 -4.39 -30.50
N SER A 439 -3.37 -4.24 -29.29
CA SER A 439 -3.80 -5.10 -28.18
C SER A 439 -5.26 -4.86 -27.81
N GLU A 440 -5.96 -5.92 -27.40
CA GLU A 440 -7.37 -5.86 -27.00
C GLU A 440 -7.62 -4.80 -25.91
N GLY A 441 -6.72 -4.70 -24.94
CA GLY A 441 -6.80 -3.71 -23.87
C GLY A 441 -6.68 -2.26 -24.37
N PHE A 442 -5.82 -2.00 -25.36
CA PHE A 442 -5.71 -0.68 -25.96
C PHE A 442 -6.92 -0.35 -26.84
N GLN A 443 -7.37 -1.32 -27.63
CA GLN A 443 -8.54 -1.17 -28.49
C GLN A 443 -9.82 -0.93 -27.67
N GLY A 444 -10.00 -1.64 -26.56
CA GLY A 444 -11.09 -1.42 -25.61
C GLY A 444 -11.07 -0.02 -25.03
N ALA A 445 -9.90 0.45 -24.56
CA ALA A 445 -9.74 1.82 -24.05
C ALA A 445 -10.03 2.90 -25.11
N LEU A 446 -9.60 2.66 -26.35
CA LEU A 446 -9.87 3.57 -27.48
C LEU A 446 -11.35 3.61 -27.85
N ALA A 447 -12.01 2.44 -27.90
CA ALA A 447 -13.43 2.34 -28.18
C ALA A 447 -14.28 2.99 -27.07
N GLU A 448 -13.94 2.76 -25.80
CA GLU A 448 -14.62 3.40 -24.66
C GLU A 448 -14.46 4.93 -24.69
N ALA A 449 -13.26 5.43 -24.98
CA ALA A 449 -13.01 6.86 -25.08
C ALA A 449 -13.83 7.51 -26.21
N MET A 450 -13.94 6.83 -27.36
CA MET A 450 -14.64 7.34 -28.54
C MET A 450 -16.16 7.23 -28.46
N TYR A 451 -16.69 6.07 -28.03
CA TYR A 451 -18.12 5.76 -28.08
C TYR A 451 -18.81 5.85 -26.71
N GLY A 452 -18.07 5.76 -25.61
CA GLY A 452 -18.58 5.88 -24.24
C GLY A 452 -18.77 7.32 -23.75
N GLY A 453 -18.55 8.32 -24.62
CA GLY A 453 -18.71 9.75 -24.28
C GLY A 453 -17.55 10.36 -23.47
N GLY A 454 -16.42 9.65 -23.36
CA GLY A 454 -15.22 10.08 -22.63
C GLY A 454 -14.41 11.18 -23.34
N LEU A 455 -14.42 11.21 -24.67
CA LEU A 455 -13.81 12.27 -25.48
C LEU A 455 -14.81 13.41 -25.73
N ARG A 456 -15.14 14.16 -24.69
CA ARG A 456 -15.74 15.50 -24.91
C ARG A 456 -14.60 16.46 -25.25
N PRO A 457 -14.72 17.30 -26.29
CA PRO A 457 -13.81 18.43 -26.42
C PRO A 457 -13.84 19.18 -25.08
N PRO A 458 -12.68 19.58 -24.51
CA PRO A 458 -12.70 20.37 -23.30
C PRO A 458 -13.49 21.62 -23.63
N VAL A 459 -14.72 21.66 -23.13
CA VAL A 459 -15.57 22.84 -23.15
C VAL A 459 -14.71 23.94 -22.54
N GLY A 460 -14.76 25.14 -23.12
CA GLY A 460 -14.22 26.33 -22.48
C GLY A 460 -14.67 26.44 -21.01
N PRO A 461 -14.10 27.33 -20.21
CA PRO A 461 -14.43 27.44 -18.79
C PRO A 461 -15.96 27.35 -18.61
N GLU A 462 -16.43 26.31 -17.92
CA GLU A 462 -17.84 26.25 -17.55
C GLU A 462 -18.17 27.59 -16.86
N PRO A 463 -19.33 28.19 -17.16
CA PRO A 463 -19.72 29.42 -16.48
C PRO A 463 -19.69 29.14 -14.98
N LEU A 464 -18.76 29.80 -14.28
CA LEU A 464 -18.74 29.91 -12.82
C LEU A 464 -20.17 30.19 -12.37
N GLY A 465 -20.71 29.29 -11.53
CA GLY A 465 -22.13 28.97 -11.38
C GLY A 465 -23.13 30.12 -11.21
N LYS A 466 -24.06 29.97 -10.26
CA LYS A 466 -25.30 30.76 -10.19
C LYS A 466 -25.08 32.28 -9.96
N ASP A 467 -23.85 32.72 -9.72
CA ASP A 467 -23.48 34.12 -9.46
C ASP A 467 -23.31 34.98 -10.73
N TYR A 468 -23.23 34.37 -11.92
CA TYR A 468 -23.09 35.13 -13.18
C TYR A 468 -24.34 35.93 -13.56
N LYS A 469 -25.49 35.70 -12.91
CA LYS A 469 -26.74 36.42 -13.18
C LYS A 469 -26.77 37.87 -12.66
N ARG A 470 -25.77 38.31 -11.88
CA ARG A 470 -25.73 39.67 -11.29
C ARG A 470 -24.84 40.69 -12.02
N ALA A 471 -24.02 40.28 -12.97
CA ALA A 471 -23.20 41.22 -13.76
C ALA A 471 -24.02 41.78 -14.94
N GLY A 472 -24.28 43.09 -14.91
CA GLY A 472 -25.18 43.78 -15.84
C GLY A 472 -24.76 43.70 -17.31
N LYS A 473 -25.76 43.81 -18.20
CA LYS A 473 -25.72 43.73 -19.68
C LYS A 473 -24.63 44.55 -20.41
N LYS A 474 -23.85 45.40 -19.73
CA LYS A 474 -22.77 46.19 -20.35
C LYS A 474 -21.43 45.45 -20.44
N GLU A 475 -21.11 44.53 -19.54
CA GLU A 475 -19.82 43.79 -19.58
C GLU A 475 -19.86 42.61 -20.56
N ALA A 476 -21.05 42.03 -20.81
CA ALA A 476 -21.23 40.95 -21.78
C ALA A 476 -20.95 41.36 -23.24
N ARG A 477 -20.99 42.68 -23.55
CA ARG A 477 -20.80 43.17 -24.92
C ARG A 477 -19.32 43.17 -25.36
N CYS A 478 -18.38 43.24 -24.40
CA CYS A 478 -16.94 43.27 -24.67
C CYS A 478 -16.33 41.89 -24.99
N LEU A 479 -17.02 40.79 -24.68
CA LEU A 479 -16.58 39.42 -24.97
C LEU A 479 -17.13 38.86 -26.30
N SER A 480 -18.09 39.55 -26.94
CA SER A 480 -18.75 39.06 -28.17
C SER A 480 -18.04 39.43 -29.49
N LYS A 481 -16.93 40.20 -29.45
CA LYS A 481 -16.22 40.65 -30.65
C LYS A 481 -14.98 39.82 -31.01
N ASN A 482 -14.52 38.94 -30.14
CA ASN A 482 -13.52 37.94 -30.50
C ASN A 482 -14.26 36.67 -30.90
N LYS A 483 -14.03 36.18 -32.13
CA LYS A 483 -14.50 34.85 -32.54
C LYS A 483 -14.19 33.86 -31.41
N PRO A 484 -15.18 33.10 -30.89
CA PRO A 484 -14.89 32.03 -29.95
C PRO A 484 -13.85 31.13 -30.62
N TRP A 485 -12.76 30.83 -29.90
CA TRP A 485 -11.65 30.03 -30.37
C TRP A 485 -12.17 28.80 -31.10
N SER A 486 -12.06 28.79 -32.43
CA SER A 486 -12.69 27.78 -33.27
C SER A 486 -11.97 26.46 -33.04
N PHE A 487 -12.63 25.53 -32.35
CA PHE A 487 -12.28 24.11 -32.39
C PHE A 487 -12.52 23.66 -33.83
N THR A 488 -11.47 23.28 -34.56
CA THR A 488 -11.68 22.47 -35.77
C THR A 488 -12.18 21.12 -35.27
N PRO A 489 -13.44 20.73 -35.55
CA PRO A 489 -13.92 19.41 -35.18
C PRO A 489 -13.04 18.40 -35.92
N LEU A 490 -12.21 17.69 -35.16
CA LEU A 490 -11.34 16.65 -35.69
C LEU A 490 -12.18 15.39 -35.86
N ASP A 491 -12.04 14.71 -37.00
CA ASP A 491 -12.75 13.46 -37.27
C ASP A 491 -12.31 12.40 -36.24
N PRO A 492 -13.24 11.80 -35.48
CA PRO A 492 -12.94 10.68 -34.59
C PRO A 492 -12.16 9.56 -35.29
N MET A 493 -12.43 9.30 -36.57
CA MET A 493 -11.74 8.25 -37.34
C MET A 493 -10.25 8.56 -37.55
N ASP A 494 -9.92 9.82 -37.81
CA ASP A 494 -8.53 10.26 -37.94
C ASP A 494 -7.79 10.14 -36.61
N PHE A 495 -8.48 10.39 -35.48
CA PHE A 495 -7.91 10.18 -34.15
C PHE A 495 -7.61 8.69 -33.89
N THR A 496 -8.52 7.79 -34.26
CA THR A 496 -8.28 6.33 -34.17
C THR A 496 -7.03 5.93 -34.92
N ARG A 497 -6.90 6.39 -36.18
CA ARG A 497 -5.75 6.06 -37.04
C ARG A 497 -4.44 6.61 -36.46
N LEU A 498 -4.43 7.85 -35.97
CA LEU A 498 -3.25 8.43 -35.32
C LEU A 498 -2.85 7.67 -34.06
N MET A 499 -3.82 7.21 -33.27
CA MET A 499 -3.55 6.42 -32.06
C MET A 499 -3.05 5.01 -32.40
N GLN A 500 -3.55 4.39 -33.47
CA GLN A 500 -3.03 3.11 -33.98
C GLN A 500 -1.60 3.27 -34.53
N LEU A 501 -1.30 4.36 -35.25
CA LEU A 501 0.06 4.69 -35.67
C LEU A 501 0.99 4.92 -34.48
N ARG A 502 0.51 5.60 -33.43
CA ARG A 502 1.27 5.79 -32.19
C ARG A 502 1.57 4.46 -31.52
N PHE A 503 0.58 3.57 -31.42
CA PHE A 503 0.74 2.23 -30.89
C PHE A 503 1.86 1.47 -31.61
N GLN A 504 1.85 1.51 -32.95
CA GLN A 504 2.90 0.88 -33.77
C GLN A 504 4.29 1.45 -33.49
N GLN A 505 4.42 2.78 -33.36
CA GLN A 505 5.70 3.40 -32.99
C GLN A 505 6.14 3.09 -31.55
N CYS A 506 5.25 2.59 -30.69
CA CYS A 506 5.59 2.23 -29.32
C CYS A 506 6.09 0.77 -29.19
N GLN A 507 6.17 0.02 -30.28
CA GLN A 507 6.64 -1.37 -30.24
C GLN A 507 8.11 -1.46 -29.81
N ALA A 508 8.43 -2.55 -29.10
CA ALA A 508 9.80 -2.90 -28.71
C ALA A 508 10.65 -3.15 -29.97
N ALA A 509 11.88 -2.65 -29.97
CA ALA A 509 12.73 -2.78 -31.14
C ALA A 509 13.32 -4.20 -31.24
N PRO A 510 13.41 -4.79 -32.45
CA PRO A 510 14.19 -6.01 -32.63
C PRO A 510 15.63 -5.83 -32.17
N GLY A 511 16.16 -6.82 -31.45
CA GLY A 511 17.48 -6.80 -30.81
C GLY A 511 17.48 -6.22 -29.39
N GLU A 512 16.37 -5.70 -28.88
CA GLU A 512 16.28 -5.15 -27.53
C GLU A 512 16.51 -6.23 -26.47
N ALA A 513 17.42 -5.96 -25.53
CA ALA A 513 17.83 -6.88 -24.46
C ALA A 513 16.81 -6.90 -23.30
N VAL A 514 15.59 -7.36 -23.60
CA VAL A 514 14.45 -7.36 -22.69
C VAL A 514 14.69 -8.15 -21.42
N GLY A 515 15.49 -9.22 -21.46
CA GLY A 515 15.81 -9.98 -20.24
C GLY A 515 16.67 -9.21 -19.25
N VAL A 516 17.66 -8.45 -19.72
CA VAL A 516 18.48 -7.58 -18.86
C VAL A 516 17.63 -6.43 -18.30
N LEU A 517 16.78 -5.82 -19.13
CA LEU A 517 15.84 -4.77 -18.70
C LEU A 517 14.88 -5.28 -17.63
N ALA A 518 14.32 -6.49 -17.79
CA ALA A 518 13.46 -7.12 -16.81
C ALA A 518 14.20 -7.40 -15.50
N ALA A 519 15.41 -7.96 -15.58
CA ALA A 519 16.24 -8.25 -14.40
C ALA A 519 16.59 -6.98 -13.61
N GLN A 520 16.95 -5.90 -14.29
CA GLN A 520 17.25 -4.61 -13.66
C GLN A 520 15.98 -3.96 -13.08
N SER A 521 14.86 -4.05 -13.78
CA SER A 521 13.57 -3.49 -13.33
C SER A 521 13.01 -4.19 -12.09
N VAL A 522 13.42 -5.43 -11.81
CA VAL A 522 13.12 -6.13 -10.55
C VAL A 522 14.21 -5.87 -9.50
N GLY A 523 15.48 -5.93 -9.92
CA GLY A 523 16.65 -5.85 -9.04
C GLY A 523 16.87 -4.46 -8.43
N GLU A 524 16.80 -3.39 -9.21
CA GLU A 524 17.05 -2.03 -8.70
C GLU A 524 16.00 -1.60 -7.66
N PRO A 525 14.68 -1.74 -7.89
CA PRO A 525 13.68 -1.38 -6.88
C PRO A 525 13.76 -2.26 -5.64
N SER A 526 14.26 -3.49 -5.76
CA SER A 526 14.46 -4.38 -4.60
C SER A 526 15.46 -3.80 -3.59
N THR A 527 16.38 -2.92 -4.02
CA THR A 527 17.28 -2.18 -3.11
C THR A 527 16.51 -1.22 -2.20
N GLN A 528 15.39 -0.67 -2.68
CA GLN A 528 14.49 0.20 -1.91
C GLN A 528 13.54 -0.61 -1.01
N MET A 529 13.21 -1.83 -1.41
CA MET A 529 12.42 -2.78 -0.61
C MET A 529 13.21 -3.46 0.52
N THR A 530 14.47 -3.05 0.75
CA THR A 530 15.31 -3.56 1.84
C THR A 530 14.76 -3.16 3.22
N LEU A 531 14.00 -2.07 3.33
CA LEU A 531 13.35 -1.70 4.59
C LEU A 531 12.11 -2.57 4.82
N ASN A 532 12.02 -3.20 5.99
CA ASN A 532 10.80 -3.91 6.36
C ASN A 532 9.71 -2.88 6.65
N THR A 533 8.67 -2.81 5.84
CA THR A 533 7.47 -2.03 6.15
C THR A 533 6.60 -2.78 7.14
N PHE A 534 6.89 -2.63 8.44
CA PHE A 534 5.99 -3.11 9.49
C PHE A 534 4.80 -2.15 9.64
N HIS A 535 3.82 -2.23 8.75
CA HIS A 535 2.53 -1.59 8.99
C HIS A 535 1.59 -2.58 9.67
N MET A 536 1.70 -2.71 11.00
CA MET A 536 0.82 -3.55 11.82
C MET A 536 -0.52 -2.88 12.18
N ALA A 537 -0.82 -1.71 11.60
CA ALA A 537 -2.05 -0.99 11.89
C ALA A 537 -3.28 -1.64 11.21
N GLY A 538 -4.11 -2.34 11.99
CA GLY A 538 -5.50 -2.65 11.63
C GLY A 538 -5.78 -3.94 10.85
N ARG A 539 -4.78 -4.82 10.66
CA ARG A 539 -4.99 -6.18 10.12
C ARG A 539 -4.23 -7.20 10.96
N GLY A 540 -4.93 -8.20 11.49
CA GLY A 540 -4.35 -9.29 12.30
C GLY A 540 -3.41 -10.25 11.54
N GLU A 541 -3.20 -10.04 10.23
CA GLU A 541 -2.33 -10.84 9.36
C GLU A 541 -0.89 -10.31 9.33
N ALA A 542 -0.36 -9.98 10.50
CA ALA A 542 0.90 -9.25 10.64
C ALA A 542 2.16 -10.09 10.33
N ASN A 543 2.00 -11.33 9.84
CA ASN A 543 3.06 -12.31 9.64
C ASN A 543 3.12 -12.84 8.20
N VAL A 544 2.84 -12.02 7.18
CA VAL A 544 3.13 -12.42 5.79
C VAL A 544 4.58 -12.09 5.48
N THR A 545 5.34 -13.02 4.91
CA THR A 545 6.68 -12.71 4.38
C THR A 545 6.56 -11.68 3.27
N LEU A 546 7.10 -10.48 3.50
CA LEU A 546 7.11 -9.36 2.54
C LEU A 546 8.55 -9.03 2.12
N GLY A 547 8.68 -8.22 1.07
CA GLY A 547 9.97 -7.67 0.65
C GLY A 547 10.93 -8.71 0.04
N ILE A 548 12.22 -8.52 0.31
CA ILE A 548 13.31 -9.37 -0.22
C ILE A 548 13.19 -10.85 0.17
N PRO A 549 12.85 -11.23 1.43
CA PRO A 549 12.64 -12.63 1.78
C PRO A 549 11.62 -13.33 0.87
N ARG A 550 10.51 -12.65 0.55
CA ARG A 550 9.48 -13.19 -0.33
C ARG A 550 9.95 -13.33 -1.78
N LEU A 551 10.66 -12.31 -2.28
CA LEU A 551 11.27 -12.38 -3.62
C LEU A 551 12.25 -13.54 -3.73
N ARG A 552 13.04 -13.81 -2.68
CA ARG A 552 13.97 -14.95 -2.65
C ARG A 552 13.24 -16.29 -2.69
N GLU A 553 12.19 -16.45 -1.89
CA GLU A 553 11.37 -17.67 -1.88
C GLU A 553 10.83 -18.01 -3.28
N ILE A 554 10.33 -16.99 -3.98
CA ILE A 554 9.71 -17.11 -5.32
C ILE A 554 10.77 -17.32 -6.39
N LEU A 555 11.74 -16.40 -6.51
CA LEU A 555 12.62 -16.30 -7.68
C LEU A 555 13.90 -17.13 -7.57
N MET A 556 14.44 -17.29 -6.36
CA MET A 556 15.76 -17.92 -6.20
C MET A 556 15.66 -19.39 -5.80
N THR A 557 14.85 -19.69 -4.79
CA THR A 557 14.78 -21.04 -4.23
C THR A 557 13.62 -21.85 -4.78
N ALA A 558 12.60 -21.19 -5.37
CA ALA A 558 11.33 -21.81 -5.75
C ALA A 558 10.84 -22.77 -4.65
N SER A 559 10.81 -22.28 -3.40
CA SER A 559 10.76 -23.16 -2.23
C SER A 559 9.44 -23.94 -2.20
N PRO A 560 9.48 -25.29 -2.09
CA PRO A 560 8.26 -26.08 -1.95
C PRO A 560 7.59 -25.85 -0.58
N THR A 561 8.36 -25.42 0.41
CA THR A 561 7.88 -25.08 1.76
C THR A 561 8.04 -23.59 2.00
N LEU A 562 6.93 -22.86 1.87
CA LEU A 562 6.89 -21.42 2.17
C LEU A 562 6.85 -21.20 3.69
N ALA A 563 7.48 -20.13 4.18
CA ALA A 563 7.44 -19.80 5.60
C ALA A 563 6.02 -19.44 6.07
N THR A 564 5.26 -18.73 5.22
CA THR A 564 3.92 -18.23 5.55
C THR A 564 2.93 -18.49 4.39
N PRO A 565 2.49 -19.76 4.20
CA PRO A 565 1.52 -20.08 3.16
C PRO A 565 0.14 -19.51 3.51
N VAL A 566 -0.46 -18.75 2.60
CA VAL A 566 -1.78 -18.12 2.77
C VAL A 566 -2.70 -18.54 1.63
N MET A 567 -3.98 -18.78 1.94
CA MET A 567 -5.02 -19.10 0.98
C MET A 567 -6.17 -18.09 1.10
N THR A 568 -6.49 -17.41 0.00
CA THR A 568 -7.64 -16.49 -0.07
C THR A 568 -8.86 -17.25 -0.60
N LEU A 569 -9.92 -17.30 0.20
CA LEU A 569 -11.17 -17.99 -0.15
C LEU A 569 -12.25 -16.97 -0.54
N PRO A 570 -12.56 -16.80 -1.84
CA PRO A 570 -13.65 -15.92 -2.26
C PRO A 570 -15.00 -16.52 -1.86
N LEU A 571 -15.81 -15.73 -1.15
CA LEU A 571 -17.15 -16.13 -0.75
C LEU A 571 -18.16 -15.80 -1.86
N ARG A 572 -19.29 -16.52 -1.87
CA ARG A 572 -20.39 -16.22 -2.79
C ARG A 572 -20.97 -14.83 -2.50
N PRO A 573 -21.36 -14.03 -3.52
CA PRO A 573 -21.90 -12.69 -3.30
C PRO A 573 -23.15 -12.65 -2.40
N SER A 574 -23.92 -13.75 -2.35
CA SER A 574 -25.12 -13.91 -1.51
C SER A 574 -24.83 -14.42 -0.10
N ALA A 575 -23.58 -14.67 0.27
CA ALA A 575 -23.23 -15.24 1.56
C ALA A 575 -23.32 -14.19 2.69
N PRO A 576 -24.02 -14.47 3.80
CA PRO A 576 -24.09 -13.56 4.94
C PRO A 576 -22.76 -13.51 5.71
N ALA A 577 -22.45 -12.35 6.30
CA ALA A 577 -21.22 -12.15 7.09
C ALA A 577 -21.09 -13.11 8.29
N ALA A 578 -22.21 -13.45 8.94
CA ALA A 578 -22.23 -14.45 10.02
C ALA A 578 -21.82 -15.85 9.52
N GLY A 579 -22.23 -16.23 8.30
CA GLY A 579 -21.82 -17.50 7.69
C GLY A 579 -20.32 -17.54 7.37
N ALA A 580 -19.73 -16.39 7.05
CA ALA A 580 -18.28 -16.27 6.84
C ALA A 580 -17.50 -16.48 8.14
N ALA A 581 -17.94 -15.90 9.25
CA ALA A 581 -17.33 -16.07 10.57
C ALA A 581 -17.39 -17.54 11.02
N ALA A 582 -18.56 -18.18 10.87
CA ALA A 582 -18.74 -19.59 11.19
C ALA A 582 -17.85 -20.51 10.34
N LEU A 583 -17.71 -20.22 9.05
CA LEU A 583 -16.80 -20.96 8.18
C LEU A 583 -15.34 -20.78 8.60
N ALA A 584 -14.93 -19.56 8.92
CA ALA A 584 -13.57 -19.27 9.40
C ALA A 584 -13.27 -20.00 10.71
N ALA A 585 -14.22 -20.03 11.65
CA ALA A 585 -14.11 -20.77 12.90
C ALA A 585 -13.94 -22.28 12.66
N ARG A 586 -14.70 -22.85 11.71
CA ARG A 586 -14.63 -24.28 11.35
C ARG A 586 -13.33 -24.68 10.63
N LEU A 587 -12.75 -23.78 9.85
CA LEU A 587 -11.48 -24.02 9.16
C LEU A 587 -10.27 -23.82 10.09
N ARG A 588 -10.43 -23.11 11.20
CA ARG A 588 -9.37 -22.92 12.18
C ARG A 588 -9.07 -24.24 12.88
N ARG A 589 -7.80 -24.67 12.78
CA ARG A 589 -7.29 -25.79 13.57
C ARG A 589 -7.30 -25.42 15.06
N VAL A 590 -8.02 -26.20 15.86
CA VAL A 590 -8.00 -26.11 17.32
C VAL A 590 -7.08 -27.19 17.87
N ARG A 591 -6.16 -26.82 18.77
CA ARG A 591 -5.30 -27.79 19.48
C ARG A 591 -6.00 -28.26 20.76
N LEU A 592 -5.84 -29.53 21.14
CA LEU A 592 -6.41 -30.05 22.39
C LEU A 592 -5.97 -29.24 23.63
N GLY A 593 -4.74 -28.70 23.61
CA GLY A 593 -4.25 -27.82 24.66
C GLY A 593 -4.99 -26.48 24.77
N GLU A 594 -5.56 -25.96 23.69
CA GLU A 594 -6.42 -24.74 23.73
C GLU A 594 -7.76 -25.03 24.41
N ALA A 595 -8.20 -26.30 24.42
CA ALA A 595 -9.43 -26.72 25.07
C ALA A 595 -9.24 -27.08 26.56
N LEU A 596 -7.99 -27.25 27.00
CA LEU A 596 -7.67 -27.74 28.33
C LEU A 596 -7.53 -26.58 29.33
N ARG A 597 -8.27 -26.68 30.44
CA ARG A 597 -8.12 -25.77 31.59
C ARG A 597 -7.00 -26.20 32.53
N ALA A 598 -6.89 -27.50 32.80
CA ALA A 598 -5.87 -28.05 33.69
C ALA A 598 -5.55 -29.51 33.37
N LEU A 599 -4.33 -29.93 33.71
CA LEU A 599 -3.87 -31.31 33.66
C LEU A 599 -3.36 -31.68 35.06
N GLU A 600 -4.01 -32.66 35.69
CA GLU A 600 -3.62 -33.18 37.00
C GLU A 600 -3.07 -34.59 36.83
N VAL A 601 -1.93 -34.89 37.45
CA VAL A 601 -1.32 -36.22 37.45
C VAL A 601 -1.16 -36.67 38.89
N GLU A 602 -1.84 -37.77 39.24
CA GLU A 602 -1.66 -38.47 40.51
C GLU A 602 -0.84 -39.73 40.23
N GLU A 603 0.31 -39.89 40.87
CA GLU A 603 1.15 -41.09 40.73
C GLU A 603 1.12 -41.91 42.02
N ASP A 604 0.64 -43.15 41.90
CA ASP A 604 0.77 -44.17 42.93
C ASP A 604 1.98 -45.04 42.62
N ALA A 605 3.04 -44.87 43.41
CA ALA A 605 4.33 -45.53 43.20
C ALA A 605 4.26 -47.08 43.28
N LEU A 606 3.29 -47.63 44.00
CA LEU A 606 3.07 -49.07 44.17
C LEU A 606 1.57 -49.36 44.34
N ALA A 607 0.84 -49.47 43.24
CA ALA A 607 -0.55 -49.91 43.25
C ALA A 607 -0.67 -51.36 42.74
N ARG A 608 -1.64 -52.11 43.27
CA ARG A 608 -2.04 -53.41 42.71
C ARG A 608 -2.77 -53.14 41.39
N SER A 609 -2.20 -53.61 40.28
CA SER A 609 -2.79 -53.47 38.95
C SER A 609 -3.27 -54.84 38.47
N SER A 610 -4.48 -54.89 37.92
CA SER A 610 -5.03 -56.11 37.28
C SER A 610 -4.34 -56.46 35.96
N ALA A 611 -3.49 -55.56 35.45
CA ALA A 611 -2.78 -55.73 34.19
C ALA A 611 -1.43 -56.44 34.31
N VAL A 612 -0.97 -56.70 35.54
CA VAL A 612 0.25 -57.46 35.83
C VAL A 612 -0.15 -58.56 36.79
N ASP A 613 -0.08 -59.83 36.37
CA ASP A 613 -0.46 -61.00 37.18
C ASP A 613 0.22 -60.97 38.56
N GLY A 614 -0.52 -60.56 39.60
CA GLY A 614 -0.03 -60.46 40.98
C GLY A 614 1.05 -59.40 41.26
N GLY A 615 1.43 -58.58 40.28
CA GLY A 615 2.52 -57.61 40.38
C GLY A 615 2.09 -56.23 40.90
N ARG A 616 2.99 -55.53 41.58
CA ARG A 616 2.82 -54.11 41.91
C ARG A 616 3.36 -53.26 40.77
N ALA A 617 2.59 -52.28 40.32
CA ALA A 617 2.97 -51.38 39.23
C ALA A 617 2.88 -49.92 39.69
N ARG A 618 3.65 -49.05 39.03
CA ARG A 618 3.42 -47.60 39.12
C ARG A 618 2.18 -47.26 38.33
N VAL A 619 1.19 -46.68 38.98
CA VAL A 619 -0.07 -46.28 38.34
C VAL A 619 -0.13 -44.76 38.35
N ALA A 620 -0.13 -44.16 37.16
CA ALA A 620 -0.34 -42.73 37.01
C ALA A 620 -1.77 -42.48 36.51
N ARG A 621 -2.57 -41.76 37.30
CA ARG A 621 -3.88 -41.25 36.91
C ARG A 621 -3.71 -39.84 36.35
N VAL A 622 -4.01 -39.67 35.07
CA VAL A 622 -3.97 -38.36 34.39
C VAL A 622 -5.39 -37.86 34.21
N THR A 623 -5.75 -36.79 34.90
CA THR A 623 -7.06 -36.14 34.85
C THR A 623 -6.96 -34.85 34.04
N LEU A 624 -7.68 -34.80 32.92
CA LEU A 624 -7.78 -33.62 32.06
C LEU A 624 -9.07 -32.87 32.35
N ARG A 625 -8.95 -31.60 32.75
CA ARG A 625 -10.10 -30.70 32.95
C ARG A 625 -10.24 -29.79 31.74
N PHE A 626 -11.36 -29.89 31.04
CA PHE A 626 -11.66 -29.03 29.89
C PHE A 626 -12.38 -27.75 30.30
N HIS A 627 -12.31 -26.73 29.46
CA HIS A 627 -13.16 -25.55 29.62
C HIS A 627 -14.64 -25.91 29.41
N PRO A 628 -15.57 -25.17 30.05
CA PRO A 628 -16.98 -25.40 29.86
C PRO A 628 -17.41 -25.08 28.40
N PRO A 629 -18.47 -25.70 27.87
CA PRO A 629 -18.84 -25.60 26.45
C PRO A 629 -19.07 -24.18 25.93
N HIS A 630 -19.52 -23.27 26.80
CA HIS A 630 -19.78 -21.86 26.46
C HIS A 630 -18.49 -21.03 26.24
N ALA A 631 -17.33 -21.54 26.65
CA ALA A 631 -16.05 -20.87 26.44
C ALA A 631 -15.52 -21.06 25.01
N TYR A 632 -16.07 -22.04 24.27
CA TYR A 632 -15.74 -22.26 22.87
C TYR A 632 -16.68 -21.45 21.97
N PRO A 633 -16.20 -20.97 20.81
CA PRO A 633 -17.09 -20.35 19.82
C PRO A 633 -18.23 -21.31 19.47
N PRO A 634 -19.50 -20.89 19.53
CA PRO A 634 -20.64 -21.79 19.32
C PRO A 634 -20.63 -22.41 17.91
N GLU A 635 -20.01 -21.72 16.96
CA GLU A 635 -19.86 -22.11 15.55
C GLU A 635 -18.93 -23.31 15.33
N LEU A 636 -18.06 -23.62 16.30
CA LEU A 636 -17.18 -24.79 16.24
C LEU A 636 -17.94 -26.09 16.49
N GLY A 637 -19.10 -26.05 17.14
CA GLY A 637 -19.89 -27.25 17.46
C GLY A 637 -19.17 -28.25 18.36
N LEU A 638 -18.06 -27.86 19.00
CA LEU A 638 -17.20 -28.72 19.79
C LEU A 638 -17.93 -29.24 21.04
N GLY A 639 -18.37 -30.50 20.97
CA GLY A 639 -18.93 -31.24 22.10
C GLY A 639 -17.87 -31.94 22.94
N PHE A 640 -18.22 -32.30 24.17
CA PHE A 640 -17.36 -33.14 25.02
C PHE A 640 -17.06 -34.50 24.39
N GLU A 641 -18.02 -35.05 23.62
CA GLU A 641 -17.84 -36.30 22.88
C GLU A 641 -16.73 -36.22 21.83
N GLU A 642 -16.66 -35.13 21.08
CA GLU A 642 -15.61 -34.92 20.07
C GLU A 642 -14.24 -34.73 20.71
N LEU A 643 -14.18 -34.01 21.84
CA LEU A 643 -12.94 -33.86 22.63
C LEU A 643 -12.49 -35.21 23.21
N ALA A 644 -13.42 -36.03 23.70
CA ALA A 644 -13.14 -37.36 24.23
C ALA A 644 -12.66 -38.33 23.13
N ALA A 645 -13.25 -38.24 21.93
CA ALA A 645 -12.81 -39.00 20.75
C ALA A 645 -11.40 -38.57 20.33
N ALA A 646 -11.15 -37.26 20.19
CA ALA A 646 -9.83 -36.75 19.85
C ALA A 646 -8.77 -37.13 20.90
N PHE A 647 -9.13 -37.15 22.18
CA PHE A 647 -8.24 -37.62 23.25
C PHE A 647 -7.92 -39.11 23.10
N ARG A 648 -8.94 -39.96 22.91
CA ARG A 648 -8.76 -41.41 22.77
C ARG A 648 -7.97 -41.79 21.53
N ASP A 649 -8.29 -41.19 20.39
CA ASP A 649 -7.79 -41.64 19.09
C ASP A 649 -6.48 -40.96 18.70
N VAL A 650 -6.26 -39.72 19.14
CA VAL A 650 -5.06 -38.94 18.76
C VAL A 650 -4.09 -38.78 19.93
N PHE A 651 -4.57 -38.42 21.12
CA PHE A 651 -3.68 -38.14 22.25
C PHE A 651 -3.11 -39.42 22.87
N VAL A 652 -3.95 -40.41 23.21
CA VAL A 652 -3.50 -41.63 23.90
C VAL A 652 -2.41 -42.39 23.14
N PRO A 653 -2.52 -42.63 21.80
CA PRO A 653 -1.45 -43.31 21.06
C PRO A 653 -0.15 -42.52 21.03
N ARG A 654 -0.23 -41.18 20.87
CA ARG A 654 0.94 -40.29 20.89
C ARG A 654 1.60 -40.25 22.27
N PHE A 655 0.79 -40.22 23.33
CA PHE A 655 1.26 -40.25 24.70
C PHE A 655 1.95 -41.57 25.03
N GLN A 656 1.35 -42.71 24.69
CA GLN A 656 1.97 -44.03 24.84
C GLN A 656 3.30 -44.12 24.08
N ALA A 657 3.36 -43.60 22.85
CA ALA A 657 4.59 -43.59 22.06
C ALA A 657 5.68 -42.72 22.73
N ALA A 658 5.33 -41.54 23.24
CA ALA A 658 6.25 -40.67 23.96
C ALA A 658 6.77 -41.32 25.26
N VAL A 659 5.89 -41.94 26.04
CA VAL A 659 6.26 -42.64 27.27
C VAL A 659 7.14 -43.84 26.99
N LYS A 660 6.83 -44.65 25.96
CA LYS A 660 7.70 -45.77 25.54
C LYS A 660 9.08 -45.28 25.09
N ALA A 661 9.15 -44.17 24.37
CA ALA A 661 10.41 -43.57 23.95
C ALA A 661 11.25 -43.10 25.16
N GLU A 662 10.61 -42.49 26.17
CA GLU A 662 11.30 -42.02 27.38
C GLU A 662 11.77 -43.19 28.26
N ILE A 663 10.96 -44.24 28.42
CA ILE A 663 11.35 -45.47 29.12
C ILE A 663 12.56 -46.13 28.44
N ARG A 664 12.56 -46.21 27.10
CA ARG A 664 13.70 -46.72 26.33
C ARG A 664 14.96 -45.86 26.52
N ARG A 665 14.81 -44.54 26.60
CA ARG A 665 15.91 -43.60 26.84
C ARG A 665 16.47 -43.71 28.26
N ALA A 666 15.63 -43.96 29.25
CA ALA A 666 16.01 -44.10 30.65
C ALA A 666 16.70 -45.44 30.97
N SER A 667 16.87 -46.36 30.01
CA SER A 667 17.51 -47.68 30.17
C SER A 667 16.95 -48.56 31.31
N THR A 668 15.78 -48.20 31.84
CA THR A 668 15.07 -48.97 32.85
C THR A 668 14.24 -49.99 32.10
N GLY A 669 14.45 -51.29 32.36
CA GLY A 669 13.76 -52.41 31.70
C GLY A 669 12.25 -52.51 32.01
N ASN A 670 11.57 -51.39 32.19
CA ASN A 670 10.16 -51.31 32.53
C ASN A 670 9.31 -51.38 31.25
N ALA A 671 8.19 -52.09 31.31
CA ALA A 671 7.21 -52.15 30.23
C ALA A 671 5.99 -51.26 30.57
N LEU A 672 5.45 -50.55 29.58
CA LEU A 672 4.22 -49.78 29.74
C LEU A 672 3.01 -50.73 29.71
N GLY A 673 2.24 -50.75 30.81
CA GLY A 673 0.97 -51.49 30.90
C GLY A 673 -0.19 -50.88 30.09
N PRO A 674 -1.39 -51.50 30.09
CA PRO A 674 -2.55 -51.03 29.36
C PRO A 674 -3.05 -49.68 29.91
N VAL A 675 -3.36 -48.75 29.00
CA VAL A 675 -3.94 -47.44 29.34
C VAL A 675 -5.46 -47.54 29.27
N ALA A 676 -6.12 -47.34 30.41
CA ALA A 676 -7.57 -47.24 30.49
C ALA A 676 -8.01 -45.77 30.45
N VAL A 677 -9.04 -45.46 29.66
CA VAL A 677 -9.64 -44.12 29.55
C VAL A 677 -11.04 -44.15 30.13
N SER A 678 -11.30 -43.36 31.17
CA SER A 678 -12.61 -43.20 31.80
C SER A 678 -13.07 -41.74 31.76
N ARG A 679 -14.38 -41.53 31.72
CA ARG A 679 -15.01 -40.20 31.79
C ARG A 679 -15.43 -39.93 33.24
N LEU A 680 -15.08 -38.77 33.77
CA LEU A 680 -15.59 -38.29 35.06
C LEU A 680 -16.82 -37.42 34.75
N GLY A 681 -18.02 -37.97 34.95
CA GLY A 681 -19.28 -37.24 34.75
C GLY A 681 -19.51 -36.24 35.88
N GLY A 682 -19.85 -35.01 35.52
CA GLY A 682 -20.35 -34.02 36.46
C GLY A 682 -21.86 -34.09 36.56
N GLU A 683 -22.37 -34.91 37.47
CA GLU A 683 -23.70 -34.76 38.10
C GLU A 683 -23.58 -35.22 39.56
N GLU A 684 -23.48 -34.25 40.49
CA GLU A 684 -23.88 -34.50 41.87
C GLU A 684 -25.41 -34.55 41.91
N GLY A 685 -25.98 -35.72 42.16
CA GLY A 685 -27.42 -35.88 42.25
C GLY A 685 -27.87 -37.33 42.48
N ALA A 686 -27.88 -37.74 43.74
CA ALA A 686 -28.73 -38.79 44.32
C ALA A 686 -28.87 -40.14 43.59
N THR A 687 -28.27 -41.18 44.17
CA THR A 687 -29.03 -42.25 44.86
C THR A 687 -28.10 -43.18 45.61
N ALA A 688 -28.24 -43.15 46.94
CA ALA A 688 -27.85 -44.26 47.80
C ALA A 688 -29.00 -45.26 47.84
N ALA A 689 -28.75 -46.49 47.39
CA ALA A 689 -29.40 -47.76 47.74
C ALA A 689 -28.70 -48.82 46.87
N GLY A 690 -28.10 -49.91 47.35
CA GLY A 690 -28.53 -50.78 48.42
C GLY A 690 -29.08 -52.08 47.80
N GLY A 691 -28.26 -53.14 47.77
CA GLY A 691 -28.74 -54.53 47.81
C GLY A 691 -28.80 -55.34 46.51
N GLY A 692 -28.10 -56.48 46.51
CA GLY A 692 -28.73 -57.78 46.21
C GLY A 692 -28.61 -58.36 44.79
N GLY A 693 -27.64 -59.27 44.62
CA GLY A 693 -27.80 -60.63 44.08
C GLY A 693 -28.49 -60.90 42.73
N GLY A 694 -27.78 -61.61 41.84
CA GLY A 694 -28.37 -62.67 41.01
C GLY A 694 -28.15 -62.59 39.49
N GLY A 695 -27.24 -63.44 38.99
CA GLY A 695 -27.49 -64.35 37.86
C GLY A 695 -27.54 -63.85 36.41
N GLY A 696 -26.53 -64.28 35.61
CA GLY A 696 -26.76 -65.11 34.41
C GLY A 696 -26.80 -64.47 33.00
N GLY A 697 -25.78 -64.80 32.19
CA GLY A 697 -25.81 -64.99 30.72
C GLY A 697 -25.91 -63.75 29.83
N ALA A 698 -25.14 -63.56 28.74
CA ALA A 698 -24.12 -64.35 28.05
C ALA A 698 -23.19 -63.37 27.30
#